data_AF-A0A7C4AA48-F1
#
_entry.id   AF-A0A7C4AA48-F1
#
_cell.length_a   1.000
_cell.length_b   1.000
_cell.length_c   1.000
_cell.angle_alpha   90.00
_cell.angle_beta   90.00
_cell.angle_gamma   90.00
#
_symmetry.space_group_name_H-M   'P 1'
#
loop_
_entity.id
_entity.type
_entity.pdbx_description
1 polymer ?
#
loop_
_entity_poly.entity_id
_entity_poly.type
_entity_poly.pdbx_seq_one_letter_code
_entity_poly.pdbx_strand_id
1 'polypeptide(L)'
;MNSTAIHRLIGTAIVLGTALGADLWGQEARPEAAPERVSTQPALIRQGTDVIGAWRPHQHLYTKGDVGVGQSQLEALEQWLDTNAPNWVVVVLKNGAGEEYTDLDGRRYVGVEAVNQALGKGLMNRTAFGQQVDPRTREPNAAFLLIFLDERKLSYAASEAQARRGLGRDHWQGELDAPAIAAMRDGGRVVEAVKGTIANINRQLEARISAEGAARQRAAQQADAALSNAANALTLLEAETAKFNRGHPGMTGDLARPDLPGLRAELGVGKAALARGDTARAQASAETVRRRVETHFQAIAQIENDRARLDAPALRINEEQGRPFAIAGREQLRAGQEALARARGEHQRGDSSYRAHLETVKQAIAAAEVAITAAERSHAQRRALWTGGTTSMLVALGLVGLLLNRARRGVKREAESLFKTWEQGLGEKNVALFELLDRRASVVGSAVEEAEDRYTGETLELSRRIIKDVDELFIMSGCAGHALQEAQRLLEPTVLWSRLGNFFLSGRYRRTLALLRDYPIAFRPDSAIELVVRGRRSERDRLLGNLATYQPFTLTFNQLIETFNERAARALAALDTVESSLIAVGTTLEGVQQRIDTTLDTKAGIEQQAAADGLFRASGLFTRLLPAAQAALAEALQIALKDPVGSLRGRG
;
A
#
# COMPACT_ATOMS: atom_id res chain seq x y z
N MET A 1 36.17 47.28 -46.39
CA MET A 1 35.56 47.52 -47.72
C MET A 1 34.42 46.52 -47.88
N ASN A 2 33.25 46.98 -48.32
CA ASN A 2 32.07 46.27 -48.86
C ASN A 2 31.52 45.02 -48.10
N SER A 3 30.21 44.83 -47.94
CA SER A 3 29.05 45.75 -47.93
C SER A 3 27.83 45.05 -47.29
N THR A 4 26.87 45.85 -46.80
CA THR A 4 25.40 45.60 -46.70
C THR A 4 24.87 44.19 -47.01
N ALA A 5 24.05 43.55 -46.16
CA ALA A 5 22.58 43.72 -46.06
C ALA A 5 22.01 42.63 -45.11
N ILE A 6 20.75 42.46 -44.66
CA ILE A 6 19.45 43.20 -44.49
C ILE A 6 18.53 42.21 -43.70
N HIS A 7 17.59 42.51 -42.79
CA HIS A 7 17.16 43.70 -42.02
C HIS A 7 16.63 43.22 -40.64
N ARG A 8 16.19 44.15 -39.76
CA ARG A 8 15.12 43.94 -38.76
C ARG A 8 13.90 44.79 -39.18
N LEU A 9 12.66 44.35 -38.93
CA LEU A 9 11.57 45.16 -38.33
C LEU A 9 10.27 44.37 -38.05
N ILE A 10 9.68 44.64 -36.87
CA ILE A 10 8.24 44.82 -36.49
C ILE A 10 7.12 44.09 -37.25
N GLY A 11 6.14 43.54 -36.50
CA GLY A 11 4.80 43.20 -36.99
C GLY A 11 3.83 42.73 -35.90
N THR A 12 2.95 43.61 -35.40
CA THR A 12 1.93 43.28 -34.37
C THR A 12 0.52 43.26 -34.97
N ALA A 13 -0.06 42.06 -35.17
CA ALA A 13 -1.45 41.84 -35.61
C ALA A 13 -1.77 40.31 -35.55
N ILE A 14 -3.00 39.79 -35.45
CA ILE A 14 -4.31 40.35 -35.02
C ILE A 14 -5.15 39.17 -34.48
N VAL A 15 -6.18 39.44 -33.68
CA VAL A 15 -7.17 38.42 -33.26
C VAL A 15 -8.12 38.09 -34.42
N LEU A 16 -8.12 36.84 -34.89
CA LEU A 16 -9.20 36.26 -35.70
C LEU A 16 -9.11 34.72 -35.69
N GLY A 17 -10.19 34.05 -35.28
CA GLY A 17 -10.19 32.60 -35.04
C GLY A 17 -11.56 32.04 -34.62
N THR A 18 -12.63 32.61 -35.15
CA THR A 18 -14.03 32.24 -34.84
C THR A 18 -14.75 31.65 -36.04
N ALA A 19 -15.67 30.73 -35.77
CA ALA A 19 -16.72 30.22 -36.65
C ALA A 19 -16.29 29.45 -37.92
N LEU A 20 -16.44 28.12 -37.86
CA LEU A 20 -17.11 27.30 -38.88
C LEU A 20 -17.48 25.96 -38.24
N GLY A 21 -18.78 25.65 -38.12
CA GLY A 21 -19.25 24.44 -37.43
C GLY A 21 -20.54 24.61 -36.61
N ALA A 22 -21.54 25.31 -37.15
CA ALA A 22 -22.85 25.46 -36.54
C ALA A 22 -23.94 25.27 -37.60
N ASP A 23 -24.52 24.06 -37.63
CA ASP A 23 -25.71 23.57 -38.33
C ASP A 23 -25.75 22.04 -38.07
N LEU A 24 -26.85 21.34 -37.84
CA LEU A 24 -28.28 21.67 -37.83
C LEU A 24 -28.99 20.76 -36.80
N TRP A 25 -29.36 21.27 -35.63
CA TRP A 25 -30.37 20.64 -34.74
C TRP A 25 -31.11 21.74 -33.97
N GLY A 26 -32.30 22.10 -34.45
CA GLY A 26 -33.17 23.05 -33.77
C GLY A 26 -33.79 22.44 -32.51
N GLN A 27 -33.17 22.65 -31.36
CA GLN A 27 -33.91 22.61 -30.10
C GLN A 27 -34.68 23.93 -29.98
N GLU A 28 -36.00 23.87 -30.08
CA GLU A 28 -36.87 24.96 -29.66
C GLU A 28 -36.52 25.30 -28.20
N ALA A 29 -36.21 26.57 -27.95
CA ALA A 29 -35.97 27.05 -26.60
C ALA A 29 -37.26 26.91 -25.79
N ARG A 30 -37.39 25.82 -25.03
CA ARG A 30 -38.48 25.63 -24.07
C ARG A 30 -38.53 26.88 -23.18
N PRO A 31 -39.72 27.47 -22.95
CA PRO A 31 -39.83 28.65 -22.10
C PRO A 31 -39.20 28.33 -20.75
N GLU A 32 -38.29 29.21 -20.32
CA GLU A 32 -37.57 29.08 -19.05
C GLU A 32 -38.60 28.98 -17.92
N ALA A 33 -38.68 27.80 -17.31
CA ALA A 33 -39.73 27.51 -16.34
C ALA A 33 -39.58 28.46 -15.16
N ALA A 34 -40.65 29.21 -14.83
CA ALA A 34 -40.64 30.14 -13.71
C ALA A 34 -40.16 29.39 -12.45
N PRO A 35 -39.21 29.96 -11.68
CA PRO A 35 -38.45 29.21 -10.68
C PRO A 35 -39.38 28.49 -9.71
N GLU A 36 -39.26 27.16 -9.65
CA GLU A 36 -40.09 26.33 -8.77
C GLU A 36 -39.90 26.81 -7.33
N ARG A 37 -41.02 27.04 -6.63
CA ARG A 37 -40.97 27.57 -5.28
C ARG A 37 -40.46 26.49 -4.34
N VAL A 38 -39.34 26.78 -3.66
CA VAL A 38 -38.80 25.97 -2.56
C VAL A 38 -39.90 25.68 -1.54
N SER A 39 -40.09 24.41 -1.16
CA SER A 39 -41.16 24.02 -0.25
C SER A 39 -40.76 24.30 1.20
N THR A 40 -41.26 25.38 1.78
CA THR A 40 -40.94 25.76 3.17
C THR A 40 -41.74 24.98 4.22
N GLN A 41 -42.46 23.92 3.83
CA GLN A 41 -43.34 23.15 4.72
C GLN A 41 -43.21 21.64 4.48
N PRO A 42 -43.26 20.80 5.53
CA PRO A 42 -43.23 19.34 5.40
C PRO A 42 -44.44 18.81 4.63
N ALA A 43 -44.23 17.82 3.78
CA ALA A 43 -45.31 17.13 3.06
C ALA A 43 -46.04 16.11 3.97
N LEU A 44 -47.26 16.44 4.39
CA LEU A 44 -48.12 15.53 5.13
C LEU A 44 -48.71 14.45 4.19
N ILE A 45 -48.43 13.18 4.51
CA ILE A 45 -48.83 12.00 3.72
C ILE A 45 -49.79 11.09 4.51
N ARG A 46 -50.60 10.27 3.80
CA ARG A 46 -51.55 9.34 4.44
C ARG A 46 -50.92 7.97 4.67
N GLN A 47 -50.15 7.50 3.69
CA GLN A 47 -49.31 6.30 3.74
C GLN A 47 -47.86 6.70 3.42
N GLY A 48 -46.90 6.04 4.07
CA GLY A 48 -45.47 6.15 3.75
C GLY A 48 -45.15 5.86 2.28
N THR A 49 -45.99 5.08 1.61
CA THR A 49 -45.87 4.78 0.18
C THR A 49 -46.33 5.92 -0.73
N ASP A 50 -47.12 6.89 -0.25
CA ASP A 50 -47.57 8.07 -1.01
C ASP A 50 -46.38 8.94 -1.50
N VAL A 51 -45.24 8.87 -0.81
CA VAL A 51 -44.01 9.64 -1.11
C VAL A 51 -43.61 9.51 -2.58
N ILE A 52 -43.83 8.36 -3.23
CA ILE A 52 -43.50 8.17 -4.66
C ILE A 52 -44.28 9.16 -5.56
N GLY A 53 -45.56 9.43 -5.25
CA GLY A 53 -46.39 10.39 -6.00
C GLY A 53 -46.28 11.83 -5.50
N ALA A 54 -46.01 12.00 -4.21
CA ALA A 54 -45.79 13.29 -3.56
C ALA A 54 -44.35 13.84 -3.73
N TRP A 55 -43.42 13.07 -4.32
CA TRP A 55 -42.03 13.49 -4.49
C TRP A 55 -41.89 14.69 -5.42
N ARG A 56 -41.13 15.70 -5.00
CA ARG A 56 -40.73 16.87 -5.81
C ARG A 56 -39.25 17.19 -5.55
N PRO A 57 -38.52 17.84 -6.48
CA PRO A 57 -37.09 18.13 -6.32
C PRO A 57 -36.74 18.98 -5.09
N HIS A 58 -37.66 19.84 -4.65
CA HIS A 58 -37.53 20.78 -3.52
C HIS A 58 -38.48 20.41 -2.38
N GLN A 59 -38.61 19.12 -2.08
CA GLN A 59 -39.38 18.60 -0.95
C GLN A 59 -38.63 17.39 -0.39
N HIS A 60 -38.10 17.54 0.82
CA HIS A 60 -37.18 16.59 1.44
C HIS A 60 -37.83 15.88 2.64
N LEU A 61 -38.72 16.55 3.39
CA LEU A 61 -39.36 16.03 4.60
C LEU A 61 -40.82 15.62 4.37
N TYR A 62 -41.10 14.35 4.64
CA TYR A 62 -42.43 13.75 4.58
C TYR A 62 -42.86 13.23 5.95
N THR A 63 -44.10 13.50 6.37
CA THR A 63 -44.59 13.11 7.70
C THR A 63 -45.93 12.36 7.66
N LYS A 64 -46.04 11.28 8.44
CA LYS A 64 -47.28 10.50 8.61
C LYS A 64 -47.73 10.47 10.07
N GLY A 65 -48.88 11.10 10.33
CA GLY A 65 -49.51 11.15 11.65
C GLY A 65 -48.84 12.10 12.63
N ASP A 66 -49.21 12.00 13.90
CA ASP A 66 -48.57 12.74 14.99
C ASP A 66 -47.17 12.16 15.28
N VAL A 67 -46.14 12.95 14.95
CA VAL A 67 -44.72 12.61 15.12
C VAL A 67 -44.09 13.21 16.38
N GLY A 68 -44.87 13.85 17.27
CA GLY A 68 -44.37 14.46 18.52
C GLY A 68 -43.48 15.71 18.33
N VAL A 69 -43.51 16.32 17.14
CA VAL A 69 -42.71 17.51 16.78
C VAL A 69 -43.65 18.63 16.33
N GLY A 70 -43.42 19.87 16.78
CA GLY A 70 -44.25 21.01 16.39
C GLY A 70 -44.06 21.41 14.92
N GLN A 71 -45.12 21.89 14.27
CA GLN A 71 -45.09 22.28 12.85
C GLN A 71 -43.91 23.21 12.50
N SER A 72 -43.66 24.24 13.30
CA SER A 72 -42.54 25.18 13.09
C SER A 72 -41.16 24.54 13.21
N GLN A 73 -41.02 23.44 13.96
CA GLN A 73 -39.77 22.67 14.04
C GLN A 73 -39.60 21.73 12.84
N LEU A 74 -40.70 21.27 12.24
CA LEU A 74 -40.68 20.51 10.98
C LEU A 74 -40.38 21.44 9.79
N GLU A 75 -40.95 22.63 9.76
CA GLU A 75 -40.63 23.69 8.77
C GLU A 75 -39.15 24.10 8.87
N ALA A 76 -38.63 24.29 10.09
CA ALA A 76 -37.21 24.55 10.35
C ALA A 76 -36.29 23.30 10.24
N LEU A 77 -36.85 22.11 9.97
CA LEU A 77 -36.11 20.93 9.53
C LEU A 77 -36.09 20.87 8.00
N GLU A 78 -37.20 21.18 7.33
CA GLU A 78 -37.27 21.18 5.86
C GLU A 78 -36.35 22.23 5.24
N GLN A 79 -36.42 23.48 5.72
CA GLN A 79 -35.50 24.55 5.30
C GLN A 79 -34.02 24.21 5.58
N TRP A 80 -33.75 23.38 6.59
CA TRP A 80 -32.41 22.87 6.86
C TRP A 80 -32.00 21.78 5.85
N LEU A 81 -32.92 20.91 5.44
CA LEU A 81 -32.67 19.87 4.43
C LEU A 81 -32.43 20.49 3.04
N ASP A 82 -33.23 21.47 2.61
CA ASP A 82 -32.98 22.27 1.38
C ASP A 82 -31.52 22.75 1.32
N THR A 83 -31.02 23.27 2.46
CA THR A 83 -29.73 23.96 2.56
C THR A 83 -28.55 23.00 2.73
N ASN A 84 -28.71 21.90 3.47
CA ASN A 84 -27.62 21.03 3.94
C ASN A 84 -27.67 19.61 3.34
N ALA A 85 -28.77 19.25 2.68
CA ALA A 85 -29.08 17.89 2.27
C ALA A 85 -29.99 17.80 1.02
N PRO A 86 -29.80 18.60 -0.05
CA PRO A 86 -30.72 18.65 -1.20
C PRO A 86 -30.79 17.33 -2.02
N ASN A 87 -29.90 16.38 -1.75
CA ASN A 87 -29.89 15.03 -2.32
C ASN A 87 -30.58 13.97 -1.43
N TRP A 88 -31.22 14.39 -0.34
CA TRP A 88 -31.85 13.50 0.64
C TRP A 88 -33.38 13.55 0.59
N VAL A 89 -34.01 12.43 0.95
CA VAL A 89 -35.43 12.36 1.36
C VAL A 89 -35.52 11.75 2.76
N VAL A 90 -36.29 12.39 3.62
CA VAL A 90 -36.51 12.02 5.02
C VAL A 90 -37.99 11.75 5.23
N VAL A 91 -38.31 10.55 5.73
CA VAL A 91 -39.70 10.16 6.00
C VAL A 91 -39.86 9.80 7.47
N VAL A 92 -40.63 10.59 8.21
CA VAL A 92 -40.93 10.38 9.63
C VAL A 92 -42.37 9.89 9.77
N LEU A 93 -42.53 8.67 10.27
CA LEU A 93 -43.83 8.04 10.44
C LEU A 93 -44.07 7.75 11.92
N LYS A 94 -45.28 8.04 12.41
CA LYS A 94 -45.70 7.55 13.73
C LYS A 94 -45.54 6.03 13.80
N ASN A 95 -46.10 5.33 12.81
CA ASN A 95 -45.95 3.89 12.64
C ASN A 95 -46.21 3.41 11.20
N GLY A 96 -45.79 2.18 10.94
CA GLY A 96 -46.06 1.43 9.72
C GLY A 96 -47.44 0.77 9.65
N ALA A 97 -48.38 1.06 10.56
CA ALA A 97 -49.71 0.45 10.50
C ALA A 97 -50.47 0.92 9.24
N GLY A 98 -51.09 -0.03 8.54
CA GLY A 98 -51.82 0.24 7.28
C GLY A 98 -50.92 0.53 6.07
N GLU A 99 -49.61 0.33 6.16
CA GLU A 99 -48.69 0.47 5.02
C GLU A 99 -48.72 -0.79 4.13
N GLU A 100 -48.89 -0.59 2.84
CA GLU A 100 -48.83 -1.64 1.82
C GLU A 100 -48.10 -1.17 0.56
N TYR A 101 -47.28 -2.04 -0.02
CA TYR A 101 -46.60 -1.79 -1.29
C TYR A 101 -46.55 -3.06 -2.14
N THR A 102 -46.86 -2.94 -3.43
CA THR A 102 -46.62 -4.01 -4.41
C THR A 102 -45.56 -3.51 -5.39
N ASP A 103 -44.48 -4.26 -5.54
CA ASP A 103 -43.41 -3.92 -6.47
C ASP A 103 -43.72 -4.32 -7.92
N LEU A 104 -42.78 -4.08 -8.84
CA LEU A 104 -42.93 -4.42 -10.26
C LEU A 104 -42.93 -5.94 -10.51
N ASP A 105 -42.45 -6.73 -9.55
CA ASP A 105 -42.41 -8.19 -9.59
C ASP A 105 -43.73 -8.81 -9.08
N GLY A 106 -44.72 -7.98 -8.73
CA GLY A 106 -46.01 -8.39 -8.16
C GLY A 106 -45.94 -8.78 -6.68
N ARG A 107 -44.79 -8.59 -6.01
CA ARG A 107 -44.61 -8.97 -4.62
C ARG A 107 -45.18 -7.90 -3.69
N ARG A 108 -46.18 -8.29 -2.90
CA ARG A 108 -46.77 -7.45 -1.85
C ARG A 108 -45.92 -7.48 -0.58
N TYR A 109 -45.70 -6.30 -0.01
CA TYR A 109 -45.04 -6.02 1.25
C TYR A 109 -46.02 -5.23 2.14
N VAL A 110 -45.83 -5.34 3.46
CA VAL A 110 -46.70 -4.69 4.47
C VAL A 110 -45.86 -4.08 5.59
N GLY A 111 -46.42 -3.11 6.31
CA GLY A 111 -45.79 -2.49 7.46
C GLY A 111 -44.56 -1.64 7.11
N VAL A 112 -43.60 -1.56 8.04
CA VAL A 112 -42.30 -0.89 7.82
C VAL A 112 -41.64 -1.32 6.51
N GLU A 113 -41.75 -2.60 6.14
CA GLU A 113 -41.09 -3.12 4.94
C GLU A 113 -41.78 -2.67 3.64
N ALA A 114 -43.08 -2.38 3.66
CA ALA A 114 -43.76 -1.74 2.53
C ALA A 114 -43.11 -0.40 2.19
N VAL A 115 -42.86 0.45 3.19
CA VAL A 115 -42.26 1.77 2.99
C VAL A 115 -40.79 1.66 2.58
N ASN A 116 -40.02 0.78 3.23
CA ASN A 116 -38.62 0.49 2.84
C ASN A 116 -38.51 0.14 1.35
N GLN A 117 -39.40 -0.73 0.83
CA GLN A 117 -39.42 -1.16 -0.57
C GLN A 117 -40.04 -0.09 -1.49
N ALA A 118 -41.02 0.68 -1.01
CA ALA A 118 -41.60 1.80 -1.74
C ALA A 118 -40.57 2.90 -2.02
N LEU A 119 -39.71 3.24 -1.06
CA LEU A 119 -38.60 4.16 -1.33
C LEU A 119 -37.48 3.47 -2.11
N GLY A 120 -37.02 2.30 -1.66
CA GLY A 120 -35.87 1.59 -2.23
C GLY A 120 -36.04 1.15 -3.69
N LYS A 121 -37.20 0.58 -4.05
CA LYS A 121 -37.54 0.22 -5.44
C LYS A 121 -38.37 1.29 -6.14
N GLY A 122 -39.32 1.92 -5.44
CA GLY A 122 -40.29 2.82 -6.06
C GLY A 122 -39.72 4.22 -6.32
N LEU A 123 -39.39 4.98 -5.26
CA LEU A 123 -38.90 6.36 -5.37
C LEU A 123 -37.66 6.44 -6.28
N MET A 124 -36.68 5.55 -6.08
CA MET A 124 -35.42 5.53 -6.85
C MET A 124 -35.62 5.30 -8.36
N ASN A 125 -36.55 4.41 -8.77
CA ASN A 125 -36.71 4.02 -10.18
C ASN A 125 -37.90 4.68 -10.91
N ARG A 126 -38.88 5.23 -10.18
CA ARG A 126 -40.11 5.82 -10.75
C ARG A 126 -40.10 7.35 -10.79
N THR A 127 -39.07 8.01 -10.26
CA THR A 127 -38.97 9.47 -10.19
C THR A 127 -37.59 9.95 -10.65
N ALA A 128 -37.41 11.26 -10.80
CA ALA A 128 -36.10 11.85 -11.07
C ALA A 128 -35.14 11.83 -9.85
N PHE A 129 -35.60 11.40 -8.67
CA PHE A 129 -34.78 11.33 -7.47
C PHE A 129 -33.52 10.48 -7.68
N GLY A 130 -33.68 9.22 -8.12
CA GLY A 130 -32.55 8.32 -8.39
C GLY A 130 -31.61 8.75 -9.54
N GLN A 131 -31.95 9.84 -10.25
CA GLN A 131 -31.13 10.42 -11.32
C GLN A 131 -30.24 11.57 -10.83
N GLN A 132 -30.40 12.02 -9.57
CA GLN A 132 -29.51 13.02 -8.97
C GLN A 132 -28.08 12.48 -8.86
N VAL A 133 -27.10 13.28 -9.28
CA VAL A 133 -25.66 12.94 -9.22
C VAL A 133 -24.88 13.95 -8.38
N ASP A 134 -23.80 13.49 -7.75
CA ASP A 134 -22.84 14.38 -7.10
C ASP A 134 -22.05 15.17 -8.17
N PRO A 135 -21.97 16.50 -8.13
CA PRO A 135 -21.31 17.29 -9.18
C PRO A 135 -19.79 17.08 -9.24
N ARG A 136 -19.16 16.60 -8.16
CA ARG A 136 -17.71 16.38 -8.04
C ARG A 136 -17.31 15.02 -8.59
N THR A 137 -18.13 14.00 -8.35
CA THR A 137 -17.81 12.60 -8.70
C THR A 137 -18.60 12.07 -9.90
N ARG A 138 -19.72 12.72 -10.25
CA ARG A 138 -20.72 12.29 -11.26
C ARG A 138 -21.37 10.94 -10.99
N GLU A 139 -21.30 10.46 -9.75
CA GLU A 139 -21.95 9.23 -9.30
C GLU A 139 -23.37 9.53 -8.75
N PRO A 140 -24.35 8.61 -8.86
CA PRO A 140 -25.67 8.79 -8.28
C PRO A 140 -25.61 9.09 -6.77
N ASN A 141 -26.27 10.16 -6.35
CA ASN A 141 -26.15 10.71 -4.99
C ASN A 141 -27.47 10.79 -4.18
N ALA A 142 -28.57 10.30 -4.73
CA ALA A 142 -29.85 10.23 -4.01
C ALA A 142 -29.80 9.23 -2.84
N ALA A 143 -30.17 9.69 -1.64
CA ALA A 143 -30.12 8.92 -0.38
C ALA A 143 -31.38 9.15 0.47
N PHE A 144 -31.81 8.17 1.26
CA PHE A 144 -33.00 8.37 2.12
C PHE A 144 -32.88 7.80 3.54
N LEU A 145 -33.59 8.46 4.45
CA LEU A 145 -33.68 8.13 5.88
C LEU A 145 -35.15 7.96 6.27
N LEU A 146 -35.52 6.81 6.86
CA LEU A 146 -36.84 6.61 7.47
C LEU A 146 -36.72 6.49 8.98
N ILE A 147 -37.67 7.09 9.69
CA ILE A 147 -37.82 7.00 11.14
C ILE A 147 -39.25 6.53 11.45
N PHE A 148 -39.36 5.38 12.12
CA PHE A 148 -40.61 4.82 12.65
C PHE A 148 -40.61 4.96 14.17
N LEU A 149 -41.55 5.74 14.71
CA LEU A 149 -41.50 6.17 16.12
C LEU A 149 -42.02 5.10 17.08
N ASP A 150 -43.20 4.54 16.83
CA ASP A 150 -43.79 3.49 17.68
C ASP A 150 -42.95 2.19 17.60
N GLU A 151 -42.51 1.79 16.41
CA GLU A 151 -41.60 0.65 16.22
C GLU A 151 -40.14 0.93 16.62
N ARG A 152 -39.79 2.19 16.92
CA ARG A 152 -38.43 2.68 17.24
C ARG A 152 -37.36 2.24 16.23
N LYS A 153 -37.73 2.16 14.94
CA LYS A 153 -36.89 1.62 13.87
C LYS A 153 -36.39 2.71 12.93
N LEU A 154 -35.08 2.69 12.68
CA LEU A 154 -34.38 3.58 11.76
C LEU A 154 -33.94 2.78 10.53
N SER A 155 -34.27 3.27 9.33
CA SER A 155 -33.85 2.67 8.06
C SER A 155 -33.08 3.71 7.22
N TYR A 156 -32.01 3.29 6.55
CA TYR A 156 -31.23 4.11 5.63
C TYR A 156 -30.98 3.38 4.32
N ALA A 157 -31.01 4.13 3.22
CA ALA A 157 -30.46 3.71 1.94
C ALA A 157 -29.44 4.74 1.47
N ALA A 158 -28.20 4.27 1.34
CA ALA A 158 -27.09 5.03 0.80
C ALA A 158 -27.26 5.25 -0.71
N SER A 159 -26.77 6.39 -1.19
CA SER A 159 -26.50 6.61 -2.60
C SER A 159 -25.31 5.79 -3.09
N GLU A 160 -25.11 5.65 -4.41
CA GLU A 160 -23.92 4.98 -4.96
C GLU A 160 -22.63 5.71 -4.56
N ALA A 161 -22.65 7.06 -4.57
CA ALA A 161 -21.55 7.90 -4.13
C ALA A 161 -21.18 7.68 -2.64
N GLN A 162 -22.15 7.35 -1.79
CA GLN A 162 -21.96 6.98 -0.39
C GLN A 162 -21.52 5.51 -0.25
N ALA A 163 -22.23 4.58 -0.89
CA ALA A 163 -22.02 3.15 -0.77
C ALA A 163 -20.61 2.71 -1.22
N ARG A 164 -20.15 3.17 -2.40
CA ARG A 164 -18.79 2.87 -2.90
C ARG A 164 -17.67 3.40 -1.99
N ARG A 165 -17.98 4.35 -1.10
CA ARG A 165 -17.05 4.94 -0.14
C ARG A 165 -17.16 4.32 1.26
N GLY A 166 -17.87 3.20 1.43
CA GLY A 166 -18.06 2.58 2.74
C GLY A 166 -18.96 3.40 3.67
N LEU A 167 -19.95 4.10 3.09
CA LEU A 167 -21.06 4.74 3.81
C LEU A 167 -22.39 4.04 3.45
N GLY A 168 -22.31 2.74 3.15
CA GLY A 168 -23.42 1.87 2.76
C GLY A 168 -24.19 1.28 3.93
N ARG A 169 -25.14 0.39 3.64
CA ARG A 169 -25.96 -0.31 4.65
C ARG A 169 -25.13 -1.14 5.63
N ASP A 170 -24.01 -1.69 5.19
CA ASP A 170 -23.18 -2.57 6.01
C ASP A 170 -22.50 -1.83 7.17
N HIS A 171 -22.39 -0.49 7.07
CA HIS A 171 -21.94 0.43 8.13
C HIS A 171 -23.12 1.18 8.79
N TRP A 172 -24.37 0.77 8.58
CA TRP A 172 -25.51 1.50 9.16
C TRP A 172 -25.60 1.33 10.67
N GLN A 173 -25.65 0.08 11.14
CA GLN A 173 -26.01 -0.26 12.52
C GLN A 173 -24.82 -0.09 13.48
N GLY A 174 -24.94 0.85 14.41
CA GLY A 174 -23.93 1.13 15.44
C GLY A 174 -22.85 2.14 15.04
N GLU A 175 -22.73 2.47 13.74
CA GLU A 175 -21.76 3.44 13.22
C GLU A 175 -22.45 4.69 12.68
N LEU A 176 -23.19 4.58 11.57
CA LEU A 176 -23.84 5.72 10.93
C LEU A 176 -25.17 6.12 11.60
N ASP A 177 -25.89 5.18 12.22
CA ASP A 177 -27.14 5.43 12.95
C ASP A 177 -26.95 5.95 14.38
N ALA A 178 -25.72 5.93 14.90
CA ALA A 178 -25.39 6.31 16.27
C ALA A 178 -25.89 7.73 16.68
N PRO A 179 -25.84 8.78 15.83
CA PRO A 179 -26.40 10.09 16.16
C PRO A 179 -27.92 10.05 16.36
N ALA A 180 -28.66 9.30 15.53
CA ALA A 180 -30.09 9.12 15.70
C ALA A 180 -30.42 8.32 16.97
N ILE A 181 -29.67 7.24 17.25
CA ILE A 181 -29.87 6.45 18.47
C ILE A 181 -29.64 7.30 19.72
N ALA A 182 -28.64 8.18 19.74
CA ALA A 182 -28.39 9.11 20.84
C ALA A 182 -29.55 10.13 21.00
N ALA A 183 -29.88 10.86 19.94
CA ALA A 183 -30.93 11.88 19.97
C ALA A 183 -32.32 11.31 20.34
N MET A 184 -32.63 10.08 19.92
CA MET A 184 -33.89 9.41 20.26
C MET A 184 -33.93 8.87 21.70
N ARG A 185 -32.78 8.55 22.32
CA ARG A 185 -32.70 8.19 23.75
C ARG A 185 -32.95 9.41 24.65
N ASP A 186 -32.39 10.56 24.27
CA ASP A 186 -32.51 11.82 25.01
C ASP A 186 -33.87 12.51 24.78
N GLY A 187 -34.97 11.82 25.09
CA GLY A 187 -36.33 12.37 25.00
C GLY A 187 -36.92 12.41 23.59
N GLY A 188 -36.49 11.53 22.68
CA GLY A 188 -37.16 11.36 21.37
C GLY A 188 -36.95 12.54 20.40
N ARG A 189 -35.78 13.17 20.39
CA ARG A 189 -35.50 14.39 19.60
C ARG A 189 -35.34 14.11 18.11
N VAL A 190 -36.45 13.83 17.41
CA VAL A 190 -36.50 13.45 15.99
C VAL A 190 -35.74 14.44 15.08
N VAL A 191 -35.88 15.75 15.32
CA VAL A 191 -35.18 16.79 14.53
C VAL A 191 -33.66 16.64 14.62
N GLU A 192 -33.14 16.42 15.84
CA GLU A 192 -31.72 16.21 16.08
C GLU A 192 -31.24 14.84 15.56
N ALA A 193 -32.11 13.82 15.61
CA ALA A 193 -31.82 12.51 15.05
C ALA A 193 -31.62 12.56 13.54
N VAL A 194 -32.46 13.32 12.81
CA VAL A 194 -32.31 13.57 11.37
C VAL A 194 -31.05 14.41 11.10
N LYS A 195 -30.93 15.58 11.73
CA LYS A 195 -29.84 16.53 11.48
C LYS A 195 -28.47 15.92 11.78
N GLY A 196 -28.31 15.28 12.94
CA GLY A 196 -27.05 14.66 13.37
C GLY A 196 -26.63 13.50 12.46
N THR A 197 -27.56 12.67 12.01
CA THR A 197 -27.28 11.53 11.12
C THR A 197 -26.85 11.99 9.74
N ILE A 198 -27.60 12.90 9.12
CA ILE A 198 -27.29 13.41 7.78
C ILE A 198 -26.01 14.24 7.79
N ALA A 199 -25.80 15.07 8.81
CA ALA A 199 -24.55 15.84 8.96
C ALA A 199 -23.33 14.94 9.21
N ASN A 200 -23.47 13.81 9.91
CA ASN A 200 -22.41 12.82 10.06
C ASN A 200 -22.06 12.19 8.69
N ILE A 201 -23.06 11.66 7.98
CA ILE A 201 -22.85 10.97 6.69
C ILE A 201 -22.30 11.93 5.63
N ASN A 202 -22.86 13.13 5.48
CA ASN A 202 -22.37 14.13 4.52
C ASN A 202 -20.94 14.59 4.84
N ARG A 203 -20.56 14.78 6.12
CA ARG A 203 -19.19 15.13 6.53
C ARG A 203 -18.20 14.01 6.22
N GLN A 204 -18.57 12.75 6.47
CA GLN A 204 -17.72 11.62 6.10
C GLN A 204 -17.59 11.45 4.58
N LEU A 205 -18.65 11.72 3.82
CA LEU A 205 -18.63 11.70 2.35
C LEU A 205 -17.67 12.78 1.81
N GLU A 206 -17.75 14.01 2.34
CA GLU A 206 -16.85 15.11 2.00
C GLU A 206 -15.38 14.76 2.24
N ALA A 207 -15.07 14.21 3.41
CA ALA A 207 -13.72 13.80 3.78
C ALA A 207 -13.18 12.69 2.85
N ARG A 208 -14.00 11.67 2.53
CA ARG A 208 -13.61 10.56 1.64
C ARG A 208 -13.43 11.03 0.18
N ILE A 209 -14.28 11.93 -0.33
CA ILE A 209 -14.13 12.55 -1.67
C ILE A 209 -12.87 13.44 -1.73
N SER A 210 -12.62 14.25 -0.70
CA SER A 210 -11.43 15.10 -0.61
C SER A 210 -10.14 14.28 -0.54
N ALA A 211 -10.14 13.19 0.22
CA ALA A 211 -9.02 12.25 0.31
C ALA A 211 -8.75 11.54 -1.04
N GLU A 212 -9.79 11.12 -1.78
CA GLU A 212 -9.65 10.62 -3.16
C GLU A 212 -8.98 11.66 -4.06
N GLY A 213 -9.43 12.91 -4.04
CA GLY A 213 -8.84 14.01 -4.83
C GLY A 213 -7.36 14.21 -4.52
N ALA A 214 -7.01 14.31 -3.24
CA ALA A 214 -5.63 14.45 -2.77
C ALA A 214 -4.74 13.22 -3.08
N ALA A 215 -5.32 12.01 -3.11
CA ALA A 215 -4.62 10.80 -3.54
C ALA A 215 -4.33 10.81 -5.04
N ARG A 216 -5.32 11.14 -5.88
CA ARG A 216 -5.16 11.27 -7.34
C ARG A 216 -4.10 12.32 -7.71
N GLN A 217 -4.12 13.48 -7.04
CA GLN A 217 -3.14 14.54 -7.28
C GLN A 217 -1.71 14.13 -6.90
N ARG A 218 -1.52 13.46 -5.75
CA ARG A 218 -0.21 12.91 -5.36
C ARG A 218 0.29 11.86 -6.35
N ALA A 219 -0.58 10.96 -6.81
CA ALA A 219 -0.22 9.95 -7.81
C ALA A 219 0.18 10.58 -9.15
N ALA A 220 -0.48 11.66 -9.58
CA ALA A 220 -0.12 12.41 -10.77
C ALA A 220 1.26 13.09 -10.63
N GLN A 221 1.53 13.73 -9.49
CA GLN A 221 2.83 14.34 -9.18
C GLN A 221 3.97 13.30 -9.16
N GLN A 222 3.73 12.13 -8.55
CA GLN A 222 4.69 11.02 -8.54
C GLN A 222 4.95 10.46 -9.95
N ALA A 223 3.92 10.35 -10.79
CA ALA A 223 4.05 9.92 -12.17
C ALA A 223 4.83 10.92 -13.04
N ASP A 224 4.59 12.23 -12.87
CA ASP A 224 5.35 13.27 -13.58
C ASP A 224 6.82 13.32 -13.15
N ALA A 225 7.09 13.21 -11.84
CA ALA A 225 8.44 13.11 -11.31
C ALA A 225 9.18 11.85 -11.84
N ALA A 226 8.49 10.71 -11.92
CA ALA A 226 9.05 9.49 -12.50
C ALA A 226 9.39 9.66 -13.99
N LEU A 227 8.48 10.25 -14.79
CA LEU A 227 8.71 10.55 -16.21
C LEU A 227 9.86 11.54 -16.41
N SER A 228 9.97 12.55 -15.56
CA SER A 228 11.06 13.54 -15.58
C SER A 228 12.41 12.90 -15.23
N ASN A 229 12.45 12.04 -14.21
CA ASN A 229 13.65 11.27 -13.86
C ASN A 229 14.07 10.29 -14.98
N ALA A 230 13.10 9.65 -15.64
CA ALA A 230 13.37 8.79 -16.80
C ALA A 230 13.91 9.58 -18.01
N ALA A 231 13.41 10.82 -18.22
CA ALA A 231 13.92 11.71 -19.28
C ALA A 231 15.37 12.14 -18.99
N ASN A 232 15.66 12.56 -17.75
CA ASN A 232 17.01 12.93 -17.32
C ASN A 232 17.99 11.75 -17.45
N ALA A 233 17.57 10.54 -17.04
CA ALA A 233 18.38 9.33 -17.21
C ALA A 233 18.67 9.03 -18.70
N LEU A 234 17.69 9.24 -19.59
CA LEU A 234 17.88 9.08 -21.03
C LEU A 234 18.85 10.13 -21.61
N THR A 235 18.79 11.39 -21.16
CA THR A 235 19.78 12.42 -21.55
C THR A 235 21.19 12.08 -21.07
N LEU A 236 21.34 11.50 -19.87
CA LEU A 236 22.63 11.00 -19.39
C LEU A 236 23.14 9.80 -20.21
N LEU A 237 22.25 8.91 -20.66
CA LEU A 237 22.61 7.81 -21.56
C LEU A 237 23.16 8.35 -22.89
N GLU A 238 22.49 9.32 -23.49
CA GLU A 238 22.93 9.97 -24.74
C GLU A 238 24.33 10.58 -24.61
N ALA A 239 24.63 11.24 -23.48
CA ALA A 239 25.93 11.82 -23.20
C ALA A 239 27.03 10.77 -22.97
N GLU A 240 26.74 9.70 -22.21
CA GLU A 240 27.71 8.64 -21.92
C GLU A 240 27.96 7.75 -23.15
N THR A 241 26.95 7.45 -23.96
CA THR A 241 27.13 6.79 -25.27
C THR A 241 28.01 7.65 -26.20
N ALA A 242 27.81 8.98 -26.24
CA ALA A 242 28.67 9.86 -27.03
C ALA A 242 30.13 9.92 -26.51
N LYS A 243 30.34 9.72 -25.20
CA LYS A 243 31.67 9.55 -24.57
C LYS A 243 32.28 8.19 -24.91
N PHE A 244 31.51 7.11 -24.79
CA PHE A 244 31.89 5.74 -25.15
C PHE A 244 32.34 5.64 -26.62
N ASN A 245 31.57 6.19 -27.55
CA ASN A 245 31.87 6.17 -28.99
C ASN A 245 33.16 6.94 -29.36
N ARG A 246 33.61 7.89 -28.53
CA ARG A 246 34.92 8.55 -28.70
C ARG A 246 36.08 7.68 -28.21
N GLY A 247 35.87 6.82 -27.22
CA GLY A 247 36.85 5.83 -26.76
C GLY A 247 36.94 4.60 -27.68
N HIS A 248 35.81 4.21 -28.28
CA HIS A 248 35.70 2.99 -29.10
C HIS A 248 35.13 3.28 -30.51
N PRO A 249 35.80 4.07 -31.35
CA PRO A 249 35.27 4.53 -32.64
C PRO A 249 35.03 3.41 -33.69
N GLY A 250 35.51 2.20 -33.44
CA GLY A 250 35.21 1.02 -34.26
C GLY A 250 33.94 0.26 -33.87
N MET A 251 33.29 0.61 -32.75
CA MET A 251 32.06 -0.05 -32.29
C MET A 251 30.82 0.53 -32.99
N THR A 252 29.93 -0.36 -33.44
CA THR A 252 28.74 -0.04 -34.21
C THR A 252 27.47 -0.75 -33.71
N GLY A 253 27.62 -1.64 -32.73
CA GLY A 253 26.56 -2.45 -32.13
C GLY A 253 25.68 -1.68 -31.15
N ASP A 254 24.76 -2.39 -30.49
CA ASP A 254 23.78 -1.77 -29.60
C ASP A 254 24.41 -0.95 -28.46
N LEU A 255 25.54 -1.35 -27.88
CA LEU A 255 26.22 -0.61 -26.81
C LEU A 255 26.67 0.79 -27.26
N ALA A 256 27.13 0.88 -28.52
CA ALA A 256 27.50 2.13 -29.18
C ALA A 256 26.30 2.89 -29.76
N ARG A 257 25.17 2.20 -30.00
CA ARG A 257 23.96 2.72 -30.66
C ARG A 257 22.68 2.21 -29.99
N PRO A 258 22.39 2.63 -28.74
CA PRO A 258 21.15 2.29 -28.06
C PRO A 258 19.91 2.74 -28.85
N ASP A 259 18.80 2.06 -28.61
CA ASP A 259 17.46 2.41 -29.09
C ASP A 259 16.90 3.66 -28.38
N LEU A 260 17.57 4.79 -28.58
CA LEU A 260 17.11 6.10 -28.14
C LEU A 260 15.74 6.47 -28.73
N PRO A 261 15.41 6.18 -30.02
CA PRO A 261 14.08 6.47 -30.56
C PRO A 261 12.96 5.72 -29.83
N GLY A 262 13.10 4.42 -29.58
CA GLY A 262 12.12 3.63 -28.83
C GLY A 262 12.01 4.02 -27.36
N LEU A 263 13.12 4.39 -26.71
CA LEU A 263 13.11 4.92 -25.34
C LEU A 263 12.38 6.27 -25.24
N ARG A 264 12.58 7.18 -26.22
CA ARG A 264 11.82 8.45 -26.29
C ARG A 264 10.34 8.21 -26.63
N ALA A 265 10.03 7.23 -27.48
CA ALA A 265 8.65 6.85 -27.81
C ALA A 265 7.89 6.30 -26.59
N GLU A 266 8.50 5.39 -25.82
CA GLU A 266 7.92 4.86 -24.57
C GLU A 266 7.68 5.95 -23.53
N LEU A 267 8.61 6.91 -23.40
CA LEU A 267 8.42 8.07 -22.53
C LEU A 267 7.27 8.99 -23.02
N GLY A 268 7.06 9.06 -24.34
CA GLY A 268 5.90 9.69 -24.96
C GLY A 268 4.58 8.99 -24.64
N VAL A 269 4.55 7.65 -24.66
CA VAL A 269 3.40 6.83 -24.23
C VAL A 269 3.06 7.11 -22.77
N GLY A 270 4.07 7.17 -21.90
CA GLY A 270 3.89 7.50 -20.48
C GLY A 270 3.33 8.91 -20.25
N LYS A 271 3.86 9.94 -20.94
CA LYS A 271 3.31 11.30 -20.90
C LYS A 271 1.87 11.38 -21.42
N ALA A 272 1.55 10.67 -22.50
CA ALA A 272 0.19 10.59 -23.03
C ALA A 272 -0.77 9.84 -22.10
N ALA A 273 -0.30 8.89 -21.30
CA ALA A 273 -1.08 8.22 -20.26
C ALA A 273 -1.39 9.18 -19.10
N LEU A 274 -0.38 9.89 -18.59
CA LEU A 274 -0.56 10.89 -17.54
C LEU A 274 -1.56 11.99 -17.93
N ALA A 275 -1.51 12.46 -19.18
CA ALA A 275 -2.46 13.44 -19.72
C ALA A 275 -3.92 12.95 -19.80
N ARG A 276 -4.17 11.63 -19.65
CA ARG A 276 -5.51 11.03 -19.52
C ARG A 276 -5.86 10.61 -18.09
N GLY A 277 -5.02 10.93 -17.11
CA GLY A 277 -5.17 10.50 -15.71
C GLY A 277 -4.69 9.07 -15.41
N ASP A 278 -4.10 8.37 -16.38
CA ASP A 278 -3.56 7.01 -16.23
C ASP A 278 -2.15 7.05 -15.62
N THR A 279 -2.09 7.33 -14.31
CA THR A 279 -0.86 7.51 -13.53
C THR A 279 -0.06 6.22 -13.40
N ALA A 280 -0.74 5.07 -13.28
CA ALA A 280 -0.11 3.76 -13.16
C ALA A 280 0.66 3.38 -14.44
N ARG A 281 0.07 3.58 -15.62
CA ARG A 281 0.77 3.36 -16.89
C ARG A 281 1.89 4.36 -17.12
N ALA A 282 1.69 5.62 -16.73
CA ALA A 282 2.74 6.65 -16.80
C ALA A 282 3.99 6.24 -15.99
N GLN A 283 3.80 5.74 -14.77
CA GLN A 283 4.88 5.18 -13.94
C GLN A 283 5.51 3.93 -14.56
N ALA A 284 4.71 3.01 -15.11
CA ALA A 284 5.20 1.78 -15.74
C ALA A 284 6.07 2.04 -16.99
N SER A 285 5.70 3.02 -17.82
CA SER A 285 6.52 3.49 -18.95
C SER A 285 7.83 4.13 -18.46
N ALA A 286 7.77 5.02 -17.46
CA ALA A 286 8.95 5.66 -16.88
C ALA A 286 9.95 4.63 -16.31
N GLU A 287 9.48 3.65 -15.54
CA GLU A 287 10.31 2.58 -14.97
C GLU A 287 10.85 1.62 -16.03
N THR A 288 10.16 1.46 -17.16
CA THR A 288 10.65 0.66 -18.29
C THR A 288 11.77 1.37 -19.04
N VAL A 289 11.67 2.69 -19.25
CA VAL A 289 12.78 3.50 -19.77
C VAL A 289 13.96 3.49 -18.81
N ARG A 290 13.74 3.73 -17.51
CA ARG A 290 14.79 3.76 -16.48
C ARG A 290 15.58 2.45 -16.40
N ARG A 291 14.90 1.29 -16.39
CA ARG A 291 15.56 -0.03 -16.35
C ARG A 291 16.37 -0.33 -17.61
N ARG A 292 15.87 0.04 -18.80
CA ARG A 292 16.63 -0.11 -20.05
C ARG A 292 17.88 0.77 -20.05
N VAL A 293 17.78 2.02 -19.58
CA VAL A 293 18.92 2.95 -19.42
C VAL A 293 19.96 2.39 -18.44
N GLU A 294 19.54 1.95 -17.26
CA GLU A 294 20.43 1.39 -16.23
C GLU A 294 21.16 0.13 -16.73
N THR A 295 20.44 -0.77 -17.41
CA THR A 295 21.02 -1.97 -18.04
C THR A 295 22.10 -1.60 -19.05
N HIS A 296 21.91 -0.51 -19.79
CA HIS A 296 22.86 -0.01 -20.78
C HIS A 296 24.13 0.57 -20.15
N PHE A 297 23.99 1.38 -19.09
CA PHE A 297 25.13 1.89 -18.33
C PHE A 297 25.98 0.75 -17.75
N GLN A 298 25.34 -0.27 -17.16
CA GLN A 298 26.03 -1.44 -16.62
C GLN A 298 26.76 -2.24 -17.71
N ALA A 299 26.20 -2.34 -18.92
CA ALA A 299 26.85 -3.01 -20.03
C ALA A 299 28.06 -2.22 -20.58
N ILE A 300 27.95 -0.89 -20.72
CA ILE A 300 29.07 0.00 -21.07
C ILE A 300 30.20 -0.12 -20.01
N ALA A 301 29.88 0.00 -18.72
CA ALA A 301 30.88 -0.01 -17.65
C ALA A 301 31.63 -1.35 -17.47
N GLN A 302 31.13 -2.43 -18.10
CA GLN A 302 31.69 -3.77 -17.97
C GLN A 302 32.47 -4.25 -19.21
N ILE A 303 32.32 -3.61 -20.38
CA ILE A 303 32.91 -4.12 -21.64
C ILE A 303 34.45 -4.21 -21.61
N GLU A 304 35.12 -3.29 -20.92
CA GLU A 304 36.59 -3.35 -20.72
C GLU A 304 36.99 -4.53 -19.84
N ASN A 305 36.28 -4.73 -18.73
CA ASN A 305 36.49 -5.84 -17.80
C ASN A 305 36.21 -7.21 -18.46
N ASP A 306 35.19 -7.26 -19.31
CA ASP A 306 34.82 -8.47 -20.05
C ASP A 306 35.79 -8.81 -21.19
N ARG A 307 36.64 -7.88 -21.64
CA ARG A 307 37.72 -8.16 -22.61
C ARG A 307 38.67 -9.24 -22.07
N ALA A 308 39.14 -9.12 -20.84
CA ALA A 308 39.98 -10.13 -20.20
C ALA A 308 39.26 -11.48 -20.02
N ARG A 309 37.93 -11.45 -19.87
CA ARG A 309 37.08 -12.65 -19.76
C ARG A 309 36.83 -13.36 -21.10
N LEU A 310 37.14 -12.74 -22.24
CA LEU A 310 37.09 -13.38 -23.57
C LEU A 310 38.35 -14.19 -23.89
N ASP A 311 39.46 -13.99 -23.18
CA ASP A 311 40.72 -14.69 -23.44
C ASP A 311 40.92 -15.94 -22.57
N ALA A 312 40.45 -15.93 -21.32
CA ALA A 312 40.51 -17.10 -20.43
C ALA A 312 39.79 -18.37 -21.00
N PRO A 313 38.62 -18.28 -21.67
CA PRO A 313 38.00 -19.43 -22.30
C PRO A 313 38.79 -20.00 -23.48
N ALA A 314 39.58 -19.18 -24.19
CA ALA A 314 40.44 -19.66 -25.28
C ALA A 314 41.58 -20.53 -24.73
N LEU A 315 42.20 -20.11 -23.63
CA LEU A 315 43.18 -20.92 -22.90
C LEU A 315 42.56 -22.23 -22.42
N ARG A 316 41.39 -22.16 -21.78
CA ARG A 316 40.71 -23.34 -21.23
C ARG A 316 40.28 -24.37 -22.29
N ILE A 317 39.85 -23.91 -23.47
CA ILE A 317 39.57 -24.80 -24.62
C ILE A 317 40.86 -25.50 -25.07
N ASN A 318 41.98 -24.78 -25.17
CA ASN A 318 43.25 -25.37 -25.60
C ASN A 318 43.81 -26.37 -24.56
N GLU A 319 43.65 -26.10 -23.26
CA GLU A 319 43.97 -27.05 -22.18
C GLU A 319 43.19 -28.36 -22.33
N GLU A 320 41.86 -28.27 -22.47
CA GLU A 320 41.00 -29.45 -22.59
C GLU A 320 41.19 -30.19 -23.94
N GLN A 321 41.58 -29.49 -25.01
CA GLN A 321 42.00 -30.12 -26.28
C GLN A 321 43.33 -30.88 -26.15
N GLY A 322 44.22 -30.48 -25.23
CA GLY A 322 45.49 -31.16 -24.95
C GLY A 322 45.37 -32.40 -24.05
N ARG A 323 44.19 -32.66 -23.44
CA ARG A 323 44.00 -33.78 -22.50
C ARG A 323 43.96 -35.15 -23.19
N PRO A 324 44.37 -36.22 -22.49
CA PRO A 324 44.02 -37.59 -22.87
C PRO A 324 42.51 -37.72 -23.13
N PHE A 325 42.14 -38.40 -24.21
CA PHE A 325 40.74 -38.61 -24.62
C PHE A 325 39.95 -37.34 -24.99
N ALA A 326 40.60 -36.19 -25.26
CA ALA A 326 39.97 -34.96 -25.77
C ALA A 326 39.01 -35.17 -26.97
N ILE A 327 39.24 -36.21 -27.77
CA ILE A 327 38.36 -36.65 -28.87
C ILE A 327 36.91 -36.82 -28.41
N ALA A 328 36.67 -37.30 -27.18
CA ALA A 328 35.32 -37.52 -26.64
C ALA A 328 34.54 -36.22 -26.39
N GLY A 329 35.22 -35.07 -26.22
CA GLY A 329 34.62 -33.74 -26.08
C GLY A 329 34.79 -32.85 -27.33
N ARG A 330 35.24 -33.41 -28.45
CA ARG A 330 35.68 -32.64 -29.63
C ARG A 330 34.57 -31.75 -30.22
N GLU A 331 33.34 -32.23 -30.30
CA GLU A 331 32.22 -31.46 -30.85
C GLU A 331 31.84 -30.29 -29.95
N GLN A 332 31.85 -30.51 -28.62
CA GLN A 332 31.57 -29.50 -27.61
C GLN A 332 32.68 -28.45 -27.59
N LEU A 333 33.95 -28.85 -27.65
CA LEU A 333 35.08 -27.92 -27.76
C LEU A 333 35.03 -27.10 -29.05
N ARG A 334 34.65 -27.70 -30.17
CA ARG A 334 34.43 -26.98 -31.45
C ARG A 334 33.28 -25.97 -31.34
N ALA A 335 32.13 -26.37 -30.79
CA ALA A 335 31.01 -25.45 -30.56
C ALA A 335 31.41 -24.29 -29.63
N GLY A 336 32.25 -24.56 -28.63
CA GLY A 336 32.87 -23.55 -27.78
C GLY A 336 33.79 -22.59 -28.56
N GLN A 337 34.61 -23.09 -29.48
CA GLN A 337 35.44 -22.23 -30.36
C GLN A 337 34.59 -21.35 -31.27
N GLU A 338 33.55 -21.91 -31.90
CA GLU A 338 32.65 -21.17 -32.79
C GLU A 338 31.82 -20.12 -32.03
N ALA A 339 31.34 -20.43 -30.82
CA ALA A 339 30.67 -19.46 -29.95
C ALA A 339 31.63 -18.37 -29.43
N LEU A 340 32.90 -18.71 -29.13
CA LEU A 340 33.89 -17.73 -28.67
C LEU A 340 34.33 -16.78 -29.80
N ALA A 341 34.41 -17.28 -31.03
CA ALA A 341 34.64 -16.44 -32.21
C ALA A 341 33.52 -15.42 -32.42
N ARG A 342 32.25 -15.83 -32.27
CA ARG A 342 31.09 -14.92 -32.30
C ARG A 342 31.15 -13.90 -31.17
N ALA A 343 31.37 -14.35 -29.93
CA ALA A 343 31.49 -13.46 -28.77
C ALA A 343 32.60 -12.41 -28.93
N ARG A 344 33.76 -12.79 -29.50
CA ARG A 344 34.84 -11.84 -29.80
C ARG A 344 34.46 -10.86 -30.92
N GLY A 345 33.80 -11.30 -31.99
CA GLY A 345 33.32 -10.42 -33.06
C GLY A 345 32.26 -9.42 -32.59
N GLU A 346 31.30 -9.88 -31.78
CA GLU A 346 30.26 -9.05 -31.18
C GLU A 346 30.83 -8.07 -30.15
N HIS A 347 31.78 -8.50 -29.30
CA HIS A 347 32.50 -7.59 -28.40
C HIS A 347 33.29 -6.51 -29.15
N GLN A 348 33.94 -6.87 -30.27
CA GLN A 348 34.64 -5.92 -31.14
C GLN A 348 33.69 -4.91 -31.81
N ARG A 349 32.48 -5.32 -32.18
CA ARG A 349 31.42 -4.41 -32.67
C ARG A 349 30.74 -3.63 -31.55
N GLY A 350 30.85 -4.06 -30.29
CA GLY A 350 30.07 -3.50 -29.18
C GLY A 350 28.59 -3.91 -29.21
N ASP A 351 28.29 -5.15 -29.60
CA ASP A 351 26.96 -5.76 -29.41
C ASP A 351 26.91 -6.47 -28.05
N SER A 352 25.86 -6.24 -27.25
CA SER A 352 25.66 -6.80 -25.91
C SER A 352 25.45 -8.33 -25.88
N SER A 353 25.05 -8.91 -27.02
CA SER A 353 24.79 -10.34 -27.20
C SER A 353 25.99 -11.25 -26.97
N TYR A 354 27.22 -10.73 -27.03
CA TYR A 354 28.45 -11.48 -26.76
C TYR A 354 28.44 -12.21 -25.42
N ARG A 355 27.67 -11.71 -24.45
CA ARG A 355 27.48 -12.31 -23.12
C ARG A 355 26.74 -13.63 -23.17
N ALA A 356 25.69 -13.73 -23.99
CA ALA A 356 24.98 -14.99 -24.20
C ALA A 356 25.88 -16.03 -24.88
N HIS A 357 26.73 -15.58 -25.83
CA HIS A 357 27.74 -16.44 -26.42
C HIS A 357 28.86 -16.82 -25.43
N LEU A 358 29.31 -15.92 -24.53
CA LEU A 358 30.24 -16.28 -23.43
C LEU A 358 29.67 -17.34 -22.49
N GLU A 359 28.38 -17.27 -22.11
CA GLU A 359 27.75 -18.35 -21.33
C GLU A 359 27.63 -19.65 -22.14
N THR A 360 27.37 -19.57 -23.45
CA THR A 360 27.39 -20.73 -24.36
C THR A 360 28.78 -21.38 -24.38
N VAL A 361 29.86 -20.60 -24.41
CA VAL A 361 31.25 -21.10 -24.35
C VAL A 361 31.51 -21.83 -23.03
N LYS A 362 31.09 -21.27 -21.88
CA LYS A 362 31.24 -21.92 -20.58
C LYS A 362 30.49 -23.27 -20.50
N GLN A 363 29.26 -23.31 -21.02
CA GLN A 363 28.46 -24.53 -21.07
C GLN A 363 29.12 -25.59 -21.98
N ALA A 364 29.66 -25.19 -23.13
CA ALA A 364 30.37 -26.06 -24.06
C ALA A 364 31.66 -26.65 -23.45
N ILE A 365 32.45 -25.83 -22.75
CA ILE A 365 33.64 -26.29 -22.00
C ILE A 365 33.23 -27.31 -20.92
N ALA A 366 32.23 -26.99 -20.09
CA ALA A 366 31.78 -27.89 -19.03
C ALA A 366 31.23 -29.23 -19.57
N ALA A 367 30.56 -29.21 -20.72
CA ALA A 367 30.10 -30.42 -21.40
C ALA A 367 31.28 -31.27 -21.93
N ALA A 368 32.31 -30.63 -22.47
CA ALA A 368 33.54 -31.29 -22.90
C ALA A 368 34.30 -31.92 -21.72
N GLU A 369 34.49 -31.17 -20.62
CA GLU A 369 35.13 -31.67 -19.39
C GLU A 369 34.45 -32.94 -18.87
N VAL A 370 33.11 -32.98 -18.88
CA VAL A 370 32.32 -34.16 -18.50
C VAL A 370 32.55 -35.33 -19.47
N ALA A 371 32.52 -35.10 -20.78
CA ALA A 371 32.72 -36.15 -21.78
C ALA A 371 34.14 -36.75 -21.74
N ILE A 372 35.17 -35.90 -21.62
CA ILE A 372 36.58 -36.30 -21.47
C ILE A 372 36.76 -37.11 -20.18
N THR A 373 36.24 -36.61 -19.06
CA THR A 373 36.34 -37.31 -17.76
C THR A 373 35.57 -38.64 -17.75
N ALA A 374 34.47 -38.75 -18.51
CA ALA A 374 33.76 -40.02 -18.70
C ALA A 374 34.60 -41.02 -19.55
N ALA A 375 35.24 -40.55 -20.61
CA ALA A 375 36.13 -41.35 -21.44
C ALA A 375 37.35 -41.86 -20.65
N GLU A 376 38.03 -40.97 -19.90
CA GLU A 376 39.12 -41.29 -18.96
C GLU A 376 38.71 -42.41 -17.99
N ARG A 377 37.55 -42.27 -17.33
CA ARG A 377 37.03 -43.29 -16.40
C ARG A 377 36.71 -44.61 -17.09
N SER A 378 36.11 -44.57 -18.28
CA SER A 378 35.82 -45.79 -19.05
C SER A 378 37.11 -46.53 -19.45
N HIS A 379 38.19 -45.79 -19.76
CA HIS A 379 39.48 -46.37 -20.09
C HIS A 379 40.23 -46.89 -18.84
N ALA A 380 40.11 -46.20 -17.70
CA ALA A 380 40.63 -46.68 -16.43
C ALA A 380 39.93 -47.98 -16.00
N GLN A 381 38.60 -48.05 -16.12
CA GLN A 381 37.80 -49.25 -15.85
C GLN A 381 38.14 -50.39 -16.83
N ARG A 382 38.33 -50.11 -18.12
CA ARG A 382 38.77 -51.12 -19.11
C ARG A 382 40.18 -51.66 -18.82
N ARG A 383 41.12 -50.83 -18.33
CA ARG A 383 42.42 -51.32 -17.84
C ARG A 383 42.25 -52.19 -16.59
N ALA A 384 41.46 -51.76 -15.61
CA ALA A 384 41.22 -52.53 -14.37
C ALA A 384 40.59 -53.90 -14.66
N LEU A 385 39.64 -53.97 -15.59
CA LEU A 385 39.00 -55.22 -16.04
C LEU A 385 39.96 -56.20 -16.74
N TRP A 386 41.11 -55.74 -17.25
CA TRP A 386 42.16 -56.60 -17.83
C TRP A 386 43.18 -57.11 -16.80
N THR A 387 43.21 -56.54 -15.59
CA THR A 387 44.13 -56.95 -14.51
C THR A 387 43.43 -57.45 -13.24
N GLY A 388 42.09 -57.45 -13.19
CA GLY A 388 41.32 -57.87 -12.02
C GLY A 388 39.89 -58.24 -12.38
N GLY A 389 39.60 -59.54 -12.49
CA GLY A 389 38.26 -60.04 -12.70
C GLY A 389 37.45 -60.10 -11.39
N THR A 390 36.36 -59.32 -11.29
CA THR A 390 35.14 -59.67 -10.52
C THR A 390 34.04 -58.64 -10.78
N THR A 391 33.07 -58.97 -11.63
CA THR A 391 31.94 -58.10 -12.02
C THR A 391 30.79 -58.06 -11.00
N SER A 392 30.97 -58.65 -9.81
CA SER A 392 29.93 -58.86 -8.80
C SER A 392 29.64 -57.66 -7.87
N MET A 393 30.58 -56.72 -7.70
CA MET A 393 30.45 -55.67 -6.68
C MET A 393 29.40 -54.59 -7.02
N LEU A 394 29.14 -54.32 -8.31
CA LEU A 394 28.24 -53.24 -8.75
C LEU A 394 26.77 -53.50 -8.42
N VAL A 395 26.31 -54.76 -8.45
CA VAL A 395 24.91 -55.10 -8.13
C VAL A 395 24.62 -54.91 -6.63
N ALA A 396 25.57 -55.30 -5.77
CA ALA A 396 25.48 -55.07 -4.33
C ALA A 396 25.48 -53.58 -3.98
N LEU A 397 26.36 -52.78 -4.61
CA LEU A 397 26.37 -51.32 -4.46
C LEU A 397 25.07 -50.67 -4.97
N GLY A 398 24.46 -51.21 -6.03
CA GLY A 398 23.15 -50.78 -6.52
C GLY A 398 22.02 -51.00 -5.50
N LEU A 399 21.97 -52.18 -4.86
CA LEU A 399 20.98 -52.50 -3.82
C LEU A 399 21.18 -51.68 -2.54
N VAL A 400 22.43 -51.54 -2.06
CA VAL A 400 22.75 -50.67 -0.91
C VAL A 400 22.43 -49.21 -1.24
N GLY A 401 22.75 -48.75 -2.46
CA GLY A 401 22.39 -47.42 -2.95
C GLY A 401 20.87 -47.18 -3.00
N LEU A 402 20.08 -48.18 -3.39
CA LEU A 402 18.62 -48.11 -3.36
C LEU A 402 18.05 -48.02 -1.93
N LEU A 403 18.58 -48.82 -0.99
CA LEU A 403 18.16 -48.78 0.41
C LEU A 403 18.54 -47.44 1.08
N LEU A 404 19.77 -46.96 0.87
CA LEU A 404 20.20 -45.64 1.35
C LEU A 404 19.40 -44.50 0.72
N ASN A 405 19.07 -44.57 -0.57
CA ASN A 405 18.20 -43.59 -1.24
C ASN A 405 16.77 -43.63 -0.66
N ARG A 406 16.21 -44.81 -0.38
CA ARG A 406 14.90 -44.95 0.27
C ARG A 406 14.89 -44.35 1.68
N ALA A 407 15.91 -44.63 2.50
CA ALA A 407 16.05 -44.05 3.84
C ALA A 407 16.28 -42.52 3.81
N ARG A 408 17.13 -42.04 2.88
CA ARG A 408 17.37 -40.61 2.64
C ARG A 408 16.08 -39.87 2.27
N ARG A 409 15.22 -40.44 1.43
CA ARG A 409 14.00 -39.77 0.92
C ARG A 409 13.04 -39.31 2.02
N GLY A 410 12.99 -40.00 3.17
CA GLY A 410 12.23 -39.54 4.34
C GLY A 410 12.83 -38.25 4.90
N VAL A 411 14.05 -38.33 5.43
CA VAL A 411 14.80 -37.21 6.02
C VAL A 411 14.93 -36.02 5.06
N LYS A 412 15.06 -36.26 3.75
CA LYS A 412 15.07 -35.20 2.72
C LYS A 412 13.74 -34.47 2.67
N ARG A 413 12.61 -35.17 2.57
CA ARG A 413 11.27 -34.55 2.52
C ARG A 413 10.96 -33.78 3.80
N GLU A 414 11.34 -34.33 4.94
CA GLU A 414 11.22 -33.69 6.26
C GLU A 414 12.00 -32.37 6.29
N ALA A 415 13.27 -32.38 5.87
CA ALA A 415 14.12 -31.19 5.82
C ALA A 415 13.64 -30.15 4.79
N GLU A 416 13.17 -30.58 3.61
CA GLU A 416 12.60 -29.69 2.58
C GLU A 416 11.26 -29.09 3.02
N SER A 417 10.42 -29.86 3.74
CA SER A 417 9.16 -29.37 4.29
C SER A 417 9.41 -28.35 5.40
N LEU A 418 10.26 -28.67 6.38
CA LEU A 418 10.58 -27.77 7.49
C LEU A 418 11.22 -26.47 7.00
N PHE A 419 12.14 -26.56 6.01
CA PHE A 419 12.71 -25.39 5.36
C PHE A 419 11.63 -24.52 4.71
N LYS A 420 10.72 -25.10 3.91
CA LYS A 420 9.66 -24.32 3.25
C LYS A 420 8.67 -23.69 4.23
N THR A 421 8.31 -24.40 5.30
CA THR A 421 7.44 -23.84 6.35
C THR A 421 8.07 -22.60 6.99
N TRP A 422 9.37 -22.63 7.28
CA TRP A 422 10.07 -21.46 7.84
C TRP A 422 10.39 -20.37 6.80
N GLU A 423 10.67 -20.73 5.55
CA GLU A 423 10.88 -19.79 4.44
C GLU A 423 9.61 -18.96 4.19
N GLN A 424 8.45 -19.61 4.11
CA GLN A 424 7.15 -18.94 4.01
C GLN A 424 6.84 -18.12 5.28
N GLY A 425 6.93 -18.74 6.45
CA GLY A 425 6.58 -18.08 7.72
C GLY A 425 7.47 -16.89 8.09
N LEU A 426 8.73 -16.86 7.66
CA LEU A 426 9.59 -15.68 7.77
C LEU A 426 9.31 -14.65 6.66
N GLY A 427 8.97 -15.11 5.45
CA GLY A 427 8.54 -14.22 4.36
C GLY A 427 7.33 -13.37 4.72
N GLU A 428 6.28 -13.99 5.25
CA GLU A 428 5.07 -13.33 5.75
C GLU A 428 5.39 -12.33 6.88
N LYS A 429 6.24 -12.72 7.84
CA LYS A 429 6.68 -11.86 8.96
C LYS A 429 7.52 -10.68 8.50
N ASN A 430 8.32 -10.83 7.44
CA ASN A 430 9.12 -9.75 6.89
C ASN A 430 8.26 -8.67 6.23
N VAL A 431 7.14 -9.02 5.59
CA VAL A 431 6.19 -8.03 5.05
C VAL A 431 5.56 -7.22 6.20
N ALA A 432 5.01 -7.90 7.21
CA ALA A 432 4.43 -7.24 8.38
C ALA A 432 5.44 -6.39 9.18
N LEU A 433 6.73 -6.77 9.16
CA LEU A 433 7.81 -6.00 9.79
C LEU A 433 8.13 -4.70 9.03
N PHE A 434 8.00 -4.66 7.69
CA PHE A 434 8.11 -3.41 6.94
C PHE A 434 6.91 -2.49 7.18
N GLU A 435 5.68 -3.03 7.22
CA GLU A 435 4.48 -2.26 7.59
C GLU A 435 4.60 -1.65 9.00
N LEU A 436 5.15 -2.42 9.94
CA LEU A 436 5.44 -1.98 11.31
C LEU A 436 6.52 -0.88 11.36
N LEU A 437 7.54 -0.95 10.50
CA LEU A 437 8.58 0.08 10.39
C LEU A 437 8.04 1.39 9.82
N ASP A 438 7.22 1.33 8.78
CA ASP A 438 6.60 2.51 8.16
C ASP A 438 5.62 3.18 9.14
N ARG A 439 4.81 2.38 9.86
CA ARG A 439 3.91 2.89 10.93
C ARG A 439 4.70 3.51 12.09
N ARG A 440 5.81 2.91 12.52
CA ARG A 440 6.75 3.49 13.50
C ARG A 440 7.27 4.86 13.04
N ALA A 441 7.81 4.94 11.83
CA ALA A 441 8.41 6.16 11.28
C ALA A 441 7.41 7.32 11.23
N SER A 442 6.15 7.02 10.90
CA SER A 442 5.04 7.98 10.97
C SER A 442 4.77 8.46 12.41
N VAL A 443 4.41 7.55 13.32
CA VAL A 443 3.88 7.89 14.65
C VAL A 443 4.96 8.36 15.63
N VAL A 444 6.03 7.58 15.79
CA VAL A 444 7.08 7.83 16.81
C VAL A 444 8.38 8.38 16.26
N GLY A 445 8.63 8.23 14.95
CA GLY A 445 9.84 8.70 14.27
C GLY A 445 10.77 7.58 13.82
N SER A 446 11.75 7.97 13.01
CA SER A 446 12.74 7.06 12.40
C SER A 446 13.88 6.69 13.34
N ALA A 447 14.20 7.54 14.33
CA ALA A 447 15.28 7.35 15.30
C ALA A 447 14.87 7.81 16.71
N VAL A 448 15.67 7.49 17.74
CA VAL A 448 15.36 7.85 19.14
C VAL A 448 15.45 9.36 19.35
N GLU A 449 16.43 9.99 18.71
CA GLU A 449 16.65 11.44 18.71
C GLU A 449 15.43 12.18 18.13
N GLU A 450 14.83 11.65 17.06
CA GLU A 450 13.61 12.21 16.47
C GLU A 450 12.38 12.03 17.39
N ALA A 451 12.33 10.94 18.16
CA ALA A 451 11.29 10.76 19.18
C ALA A 451 11.47 11.72 20.37
N GLU A 452 12.71 12.10 20.71
CA GLU A 452 13.06 13.05 21.78
C GLU A 452 12.76 14.52 21.39
N ASP A 453 12.93 14.89 20.12
CA ASP A 453 12.48 16.18 19.60
C ASP A 453 10.94 16.30 19.64
N ARG A 454 10.24 15.22 19.25
CA ARG A 454 8.78 15.15 19.17
C ARG A 454 8.10 15.08 20.54
N TYR A 455 8.54 14.20 21.44
CA TYR A 455 7.78 13.79 22.63
C TYR A 455 8.56 13.87 23.95
N THR A 456 7.81 13.92 25.05
CA THR A 456 8.31 13.89 26.44
C THR A 456 7.56 12.85 27.28
N GLY A 457 8.00 12.65 28.52
CA GLY A 457 7.26 11.87 29.54
C GLY A 457 6.91 10.44 29.13
N GLU A 458 5.69 10.00 29.45
CA GLU A 458 5.23 8.62 29.26
C GLU A 458 5.13 8.25 27.76
N THR A 459 4.81 9.22 26.89
CA THR A 459 4.82 9.06 25.43
C THR A 459 6.24 8.84 24.89
N LEU A 460 7.25 9.55 25.42
CA LEU A 460 8.65 9.33 25.03
C LEU A 460 9.18 7.97 25.50
N GLU A 461 8.84 7.54 26.72
CA GLU A 461 9.22 6.20 27.20
C GLU A 461 8.62 5.09 26.34
N LEU A 462 7.35 5.25 25.93
CA LEU A 462 6.69 4.29 25.03
C LEU A 462 7.30 4.33 23.62
N SER A 463 7.63 5.52 23.10
CA SER A 463 8.27 5.70 21.79
C SER A 463 9.66 5.05 21.73
N ARG A 464 10.52 5.28 22.74
CA ARG A 464 11.83 4.63 22.88
C ARG A 464 11.70 3.10 22.93
N ARG A 465 10.66 2.58 23.60
CA ARG A 465 10.38 1.14 23.68
C ARG A 465 9.97 0.56 22.32
N ILE A 466 9.05 1.23 21.60
CA ILE A 466 8.62 0.85 20.24
C ILE A 466 9.82 0.78 19.30
N ILE A 467 10.67 1.82 19.28
CA ILE A 467 11.85 1.86 18.40
C ILE A 467 12.78 0.68 18.70
N LYS A 468 13.08 0.43 19.97
CA LYS A 468 13.90 -0.71 20.38
C LYS A 468 13.28 -2.07 20.00
N ASP A 469 12.02 -2.32 20.34
CA ASP A 469 11.36 -3.60 20.04
C ASP A 469 11.36 -3.84 18.50
N VAL A 470 11.13 -2.80 17.68
CA VAL A 470 11.18 -2.91 16.20
C VAL A 470 12.59 -3.18 15.67
N ASP A 471 13.62 -2.49 16.15
CA ASP A 471 15.01 -2.75 15.73
C ASP A 471 15.46 -4.18 16.10
N GLU A 472 15.05 -4.68 17.27
CA GLU A 472 15.34 -6.04 17.71
C GLU A 472 14.63 -7.09 16.83
N LEU A 473 13.44 -6.80 16.28
CA LEU A 473 12.77 -7.64 15.28
C LEU A 473 13.56 -7.70 13.96
N PHE A 474 14.16 -6.60 13.51
CA PHE A 474 15.04 -6.60 12.33
C PHE A 474 16.31 -7.43 12.55
N ILE A 475 16.93 -7.33 13.73
CA ILE A 475 18.08 -8.17 14.11
C ILE A 475 17.67 -9.66 14.10
N MET A 476 16.54 -10.01 14.70
CA MET A 476 16.02 -11.39 14.71
C MET A 476 15.70 -11.91 13.31
N SER A 477 15.07 -11.10 12.45
CA SER A 477 14.80 -11.44 11.04
C SER A 477 16.09 -11.71 10.27
N GLY A 478 17.10 -10.83 10.40
CA GLY A 478 18.42 -11.01 9.77
C GLY A 478 19.10 -12.31 10.19
N CYS A 479 19.10 -12.61 11.50
CA CYS A 479 19.64 -13.86 12.05
C CYS A 479 18.88 -15.11 11.53
N ALA A 480 17.54 -15.08 11.49
CA ALA A 480 16.73 -16.17 10.95
C ALA A 480 16.93 -16.36 9.44
N GLY A 481 17.04 -15.27 8.68
CA GLY A 481 17.34 -15.27 7.25
C GLY A 481 18.71 -15.88 6.93
N HIS A 482 19.74 -15.60 7.74
CA HIS A 482 21.04 -16.26 7.60
C HIS A 482 20.95 -17.77 7.85
N ALA A 483 20.26 -18.19 8.92
CA ALA A 483 20.07 -19.61 9.24
C ALA A 483 19.33 -20.36 8.13
N LEU A 484 18.32 -19.73 7.50
CA LEU A 484 17.64 -20.27 6.31
C LEU A 484 18.58 -20.33 5.10
N GLN A 485 19.40 -19.30 4.84
CA GLN A 485 20.34 -19.33 3.73
C GLN A 485 21.39 -20.45 3.89
N GLU A 486 21.85 -20.74 5.10
CA GLU A 486 22.72 -21.88 5.38
C GLU A 486 21.99 -23.23 5.23
N ALA A 487 20.75 -23.33 5.72
CA ALA A 487 19.89 -24.49 5.50
C ALA A 487 19.69 -24.78 4.01
N GLN A 488 19.46 -23.76 3.19
CA GLN A 488 19.31 -23.85 1.74
C GLN A 488 20.61 -24.36 1.07
N ARG A 489 21.78 -23.85 1.47
CA ARG A 489 23.10 -24.33 0.99
C ARG A 489 23.38 -25.80 1.34
N LEU A 490 22.79 -26.33 2.42
CA LEU A 490 22.87 -27.74 2.82
C LEU A 490 21.93 -28.64 1.99
N LEU A 491 20.72 -28.16 1.70
CA LEU A 491 19.71 -28.83 0.86
C LEU A 491 20.14 -28.90 -0.62
N GLU A 492 20.49 -27.75 -1.18
CA GLU A 492 20.77 -27.53 -2.61
C GLU A 492 22.20 -27.01 -2.85
N PRO A 493 23.24 -27.79 -2.53
CA PRO A 493 24.62 -27.33 -2.71
C PRO A 493 24.94 -27.09 -4.19
N THR A 494 25.62 -25.98 -4.47
CA THR A 494 26.01 -25.57 -5.83
C THR A 494 27.08 -26.48 -6.46
N VAL A 495 27.99 -27.01 -5.65
CA VAL A 495 29.14 -27.82 -6.10
C VAL A 495 28.71 -29.23 -6.54
N LEU A 496 29.13 -29.66 -7.73
CA LEU A 496 28.73 -30.93 -8.35
C LEU A 496 28.98 -32.17 -7.46
N TRP A 497 30.16 -32.25 -6.84
CA TRP A 497 30.51 -33.32 -5.90
C TRP A 497 29.65 -33.32 -4.63
N SER A 498 29.18 -32.15 -4.19
CA SER A 498 28.23 -32.05 -3.08
C SER A 498 26.83 -32.54 -3.47
N ARG A 499 26.40 -32.34 -4.73
CA ARG A 499 25.14 -32.89 -5.26
C ARG A 499 25.18 -34.42 -5.35
N LEU A 500 26.32 -34.98 -5.80
CA LEU A 500 26.58 -36.43 -5.78
C LEU A 500 26.60 -37.00 -4.36
N GLY A 501 27.29 -36.34 -3.42
CA GLY A 501 27.29 -36.75 -2.00
C GLY A 501 25.89 -36.72 -1.38
N ASN A 502 25.11 -35.66 -1.63
CA ASN A 502 23.71 -35.58 -1.22
C ASN A 502 22.84 -36.68 -1.86
N PHE A 503 23.25 -37.31 -2.96
CA PHE A 503 22.44 -38.36 -3.60
C PHE A 503 22.32 -39.63 -2.74
N PHE A 504 23.38 -39.96 -2.00
CA PHE A 504 23.50 -41.20 -1.21
C PHE A 504 23.54 -40.99 0.32
N LEU A 505 23.96 -39.82 0.81
CA LEU A 505 24.15 -39.55 2.24
C LEU A 505 23.04 -38.64 2.81
N SER A 506 22.46 -39.03 3.95
CA SER A 506 21.46 -38.25 4.68
C SER A 506 22.04 -37.15 5.58
N GLY A 507 23.37 -37.08 5.72
CA GLY A 507 24.05 -36.23 6.71
C GLY A 507 23.79 -34.73 6.57
N ARG A 508 23.65 -34.19 5.35
CA ARG A 508 23.32 -32.76 5.18
C ARG A 508 21.87 -32.46 5.54
N TYR A 509 20.92 -33.31 5.13
CA TYR A 509 19.51 -33.18 5.52
C TYR A 509 19.32 -33.25 7.05
N ARG A 510 20.09 -34.11 7.75
CA ARG A 510 20.12 -34.11 9.23
C ARG A 510 20.72 -32.84 9.82
N ARG A 511 21.74 -32.24 9.20
CA ARG A 511 22.27 -30.92 9.62
C ARG A 511 21.26 -29.79 9.37
N THR A 512 20.51 -29.83 8.27
CA THR A 512 19.40 -28.89 8.02
C THR A 512 18.32 -29.01 9.11
N LEU A 513 17.89 -30.23 9.45
CA LEU A 513 16.91 -30.45 10.53
C LEU A 513 17.43 -29.97 11.89
N ALA A 514 18.70 -30.27 12.22
CA ALA A 514 19.32 -29.75 13.44
C ALA A 514 19.37 -28.22 13.44
N LEU A 515 19.81 -27.58 12.35
CA LEU A 515 19.90 -26.12 12.23
C LEU A 515 18.55 -25.40 12.36
N LEU A 516 17.47 -26.01 11.83
CA LEU A 516 16.12 -25.43 11.83
C LEU A 516 15.23 -25.84 13.01
N ARG A 517 15.75 -26.61 13.98
CA ARG A 517 14.99 -27.10 15.14
C ARG A 517 15.76 -27.08 16.46
N ASP A 518 16.99 -27.60 16.45
CA ASP A 518 17.75 -27.95 17.66
C ASP A 518 18.96 -27.03 17.91
N TYR A 519 19.47 -26.37 16.86
CA TYR A 519 20.68 -25.55 16.95
C TYR A 519 20.34 -24.11 17.36
N PRO A 520 21.07 -23.51 18.30
CA PRO A 520 20.82 -22.13 18.70
C PRO A 520 21.40 -21.13 17.70
N ILE A 521 20.57 -20.19 17.27
CA ILE A 521 20.95 -18.99 16.52
C ILE A 521 21.40 -17.95 17.54
N ALA A 522 22.63 -17.47 17.42
CA ALA A 522 23.23 -16.52 18.34
C ALA A 522 23.47 -15.15 17.68
N PHE A 523 23.05 -14.09 18.37
CA PHE A 523 23.44 -12.71 18.07
C PHE A 523 24.45 -12.24 19.12
N ARG A 524 25.56 -11.65 18.68
CA ARG A 524 26.55 -10.97 19.54
C ARG A 524 26.98 -9.66 18.86
N PRO A 525 26.80 -8.49 19.51
CA PRO A 525 27.17 -7.19 18.93
C PRO A 525 28.61 -7.14 18.39
N ASP A 526 29.57 -7.67 19.17
CA ASP A 526 31.00 -7.59 18.85
C ASP A 526 31.41 -8.36 17.59
N SER A 527 30.58 -9.31 17.14
CA SER A 527 30.80 -10.09 15.91
C SER A 527 30.09 -9.54 14.67
N ALA A 528 29.31 -8.45 14.80
CA ALA A 528 28.38 -8.00 13.77
C ALA A 528 29.02 -7.33 12.53
N ILE A 529 30.35 -7.27 12.43
CA ILE A 529 31.08 -6.63 11.31
C ILE A 529 30.76 -7.29 9.96
N GLU A 530 30.44 -8.59 9.91
CA GLU A 530 30.13 -9.31 8.67
C GLU A 530 28.62 -9.53 8.38
N LEU A 531 27.71 -9.26 9.32
CA LEU A 531 26.33 -9.79 9.21
C LEU A 531 25.41 -9.00 8.25
N VAL A 532 25.78 -7.77 7.86
CA VAL A 532 25.01 -6.94 6.89
C VAL A 532 25.92 -6.28 5.83
N VAL A 533 27.18 -5.98 6.14
CA VAL A 533 27.99 -5.04 5.33
C VAL A 533 28.76 -5.72 4.19
N ARG A 534 28.10 -5.85 3.03
CA ARG A 534 28.78 -5.97 1.72
C ARG A 534 28.32 -4.88 0.75
N GLY A 535 28.64 -3.63 1.09
CA GLY A 535 28.42 -2.45 0.25
C GLY A 535 28.79 -1.15 0.95
N ARG A 536 28.64 -0.02 0.27
CA ARG A 536 28.43 1.28 0.96
C ARG A 536 27.18 1.12 1.85
N ARG A 537 27.19 1.71 3.06
CA ARG A 537 26.03 1.75 3.97
C ARG A 537 24.77 2.07 3.16
N SER A 538 23.85 1.11 3.15
CA SER A 538 22.53 1.25 2.56
C SER A 538 21.66 2.15 3.44
N GLU A 539 20.51 2.58 2.94
CA GLU A 539 19.57 3.38 3.74
C GLU A 539 18.96 2.57 4.89
N ARG A 540 18.93 1.23 4.78
CA ARG A 540 18.57 0.32 5.89
C ARG A 540 19.57 0.41 7.05
N ASP A 541 20.86 0.62 6.77
CA ASP A 541 21.92 0.77 7.78
C ASP A 541 21.90 2.14 8.50
N ARG A 542 20.92 3.02 8.16
CA ARG A 542 20.66 4.29 8.86
C ARG A 542 19.43 4.25 9.78
N LEU A 543 18.60 3.20 9.69
CA LEU A 543 17.31 3.09 10.38
C LEU A 543 17.35 2.21 11.63
N LEU A 544 18.47 1.51 11.85
CA LEU A 544 18.78 0.77 13.08
C LEU A 544 19.70 1.63 13.95
N GLY A 545 19.47 1.61 15.26
CA GLY A 545 20.38 2.22 16.23
C GLY A 545 21.75 1.53 16.29
N ASN A 546 22.64 2.05 17.13
CA ASN A 546 23.99 1.51 17.30
C ASN A 546 23.93 0.02 17.75
N LEU A 547 24.36 -0.90 16.89
CA LEU A 547 24.28 -2.35 17.13
C LEU A 547 24.93 -2.81 18.46
N ALA A 548 25.86 -2.02 19.02
CA ALA A 548 26.46 -2.24 20.34
C ALA A 548 25.50 -2.11 21.54
N THR A 549 24.31 -1.52 21.39
CA THR A 549 23.37 -1.27 22.51
C THR A 549 22.29 -2.34 22.69
N TYR A 550 22.17 -3.29 21.76
CA TYR A 550 21.19 -4.38 21.85
C TYR A 550 21.77 -5.59 22.58
N GLN A 551 20.93 -6.31 23.32
CA GLN A 551 21.39 -7.44 24.13
C GLN A 551 21.73 -8.66 23.24
N PRO A 552 22.87 -9.35 23.49
CA PRO A 552 23.16 -10.61 22.84
C PRO A 552 22.12 -11.67 23.23
N PHE A 553 21.73 -12.51 22.27
CA PHE A 553 20.79 -13.61 22.52
C PHE A 553 21.29 -14.91 21.88
N THR A 554 20.71 -16.03 22.30
CA THR A 554 21.06 -17.38 21.81
C THR A 554 19.81 -18.24 21.92
N LEU A 555 19.09 -18.41 20.80
CA LEU A 555 17.72 -18.96 20.74
C LEU A 555 17.61 -20.00 19.61
N THR A 556 16.88 -21.09 19.82
CA THR A 556 16.49 -21.98 18.70
C THR A 556 15.52 -21.28 17.75
N PHE A 557 15.33 -21.81 16.54
CA PHE A 557 14.43 -21.20 15.54
C PHE A 557 13.00 -20.99 16.07
N ASN A 558 12.47 -21.95 16.83
CA ASN A 558 11.17 -21.83 17.50
C ASN A 558 11.13 -20.65 18.48
N GLN A 559 12.09 -20.61 19.40
CA GLN A 559 12.18 -19.56 20.44
C GLN A 559 12.43 -18.17 19.85
N LEU A 560 13.17 -18.08 18.74
CA LEU A 560 13.38 -16.83 18.01
C LEU A 560 12.06 -16.33 17.42
N ILE A 561 11.28 -17.20 16.78
CA ILE A 561 9.96 -16.84 16.20
C ILE A 561 8.92 -16.53 17.29
N GLU A 562 8.96 -17.23 18.41
CA GLU A 562 8.13 -16.95 19.60
C GLU A 562 8.46 -15.56 20.17
N THR A 563 9.73 -15.29 20.47
CA THR A 563 10.22 -13.98 20.93
C THR A 563 9.91 -12.85 19.93
N PHE A 564 9.99 -13.13 18.62
CA PHE A 564 9.62 -12.20 17.56
C PHE A 564 8.12 -11.87 17.63
N ASN A 565 7.25 -12.86 17.78
CA ASN A 565 5.80 -12.62 17.89
C ASN A 565 5.47 -11.79 19.15
N GLU A 566 6.10 -12.07 20.29
CA GLU A 566 5.91 -11.30 21.52
C GLU A 566 6.33 -9.82 21.36
N ARG A 567 7.51 -9.55 20.77
CA ARG A 567 7.99 -8.18 20.56
C ARG A 567 7.18 -7.44 19.51
N ALA A 568 6.74 -8.12 18.44
CA ALA A 568 5.85 -7.53 17.44
C ALA A 568 4.48 -7.15 18.04
N ALA A 569 3.87 -8.04 18.82
CA ALA A 569 2.60 -7.76 19.49
C ALA A 569 2.74 -6.61 20.51
N ARG A 570 3.85 -6.55 21.25
CA ARG A 570 4.15 -5.46 22.19
C ARG A 570 4.36 -4.11 21.47
N ALA A 571 5.12 -4.09 20.38
CA ALA A 571 5.37 -2.89 19.58
C ALA A 571 4.08 -2.36 18.93
N LEU A 572 3.23 -3.26 18.41
CA LEU A 572 1.91 -2.91 17.86
C LEU A 572 1.01 -2.30 18.93
N ALA A 573 0.79 -2.99 20.06
CA ALA A 573 -0.08 -2.48 21.13
C ALA A 573 0.44 -1.15 21.73
N ALA A 574 1.75 -0.95 21.74
CA ALA A 574 2.36 0.32 22.14
C ALA A 574 2.13 1.43 21.09
N LEU A 575 2.27 1.15 19.79
CA LEU A 575 1.93 2.09 18.71
C LEU A 575 0.44 2.45 18.72
N ASP A 576 -0.44 1.46 18.85
CA ASP A 576 -1.88 1.66 18.99
C ASP A 576 -2.21 2.57 20.18
N THR A 577 -1.45 2.44 21.29
CA THR A 577 -1.58 3.32 22.46
C THR A 577 -1.18 4.76 22.17
N VAL A 578 -0.05 5.01 21.48
CA VAL A 578 0.38 6.38 21.12
C VAL A 578 -0.61 7.01 20.12
N GLU A 579 -0.97 6.27 19.06
CA GLU A 579 -1.81 6.76 17.98
C GLU A 579 -3.24 7.06 18.45
N SER A 580 -3.84 6.18 19.27
CA SER A 580 -5.14 6.45 19.89
C SER A 580 -5.08 7.60 20.91
N SER A 581 -3.97 7.77 21.65
CA SER A 581 -3.81 8.87 22.60
C SER A 581 -3.73 10.23 21.90
N LEU A 582 -3.02 10.32 20.78
CA LEU A 582 -2.93 11.54 19.95
C LEU A 582 -4.32 12.01 19.47
N ILE A 583 -5.21 11.08 19.12
CA ILE A 583 -6.58 11.39 18.66
C ILE A 583 -7.50 11.71 19.86
N ALA A 584 -7.43 10.90 20.91
CA ALA A 584 -8.31 11.02 22.08
C ALA A 584 -8.01 12.27 22.92
N VAL A 585 -6.76 12.73 22.99
CA VAL A 585 -6.39 13.90 23.80
C VAL A 585 -6.98 15.20 23.23
N GLY A 586 -6.93 15.39 21.91
CA GLY A 586 -7.58 16.55 21.25
C GLY A 586 -9.09 16.56 21.50
N THR A 587 -9.75 15.42 21.24
CA THR A 587 -11.20 15.23 21.48
C THR A 587 -11.59 15.50 22.94
N THR A 588 -10.74 15.11 23.90
CA THR A 588 -10.97 15.32 25.34
C THR A 588 -10.83 16.80 25.72
N LEU A 589 -9.79 17.48 25.23
CA LEU A 589 -9.53 18.89 25.53
C LEU A 589 -10.58 19.82 24.90
N GLU A 590 -11.01 19.54 23.67
CA GLU A 590 -12.17 20.20 23.04
C GLU A 590 -13.44 20.02 23.89
N GLY A 591 -13.69 18.80 24.38
CA GLY A 591 -14.80 18.46 25.26
C GLY A 591 -14.74 19.08 26.67
N VAL A 592 -13.58 19.61 27.10
CA VAL A 592 -13.43 20.43 28.32
C VAL A 592 -13.62 21.91 28.00
N GLN A 593 -13.03 22.41 26.91
CA GLN A 593 -13.21 23.78 26.42
C GLN A 593 -14.70 24.11 26.24
N GLN A 594 -15.46 23.25 25.53
CA GLN A 594 -16.89 23.45 25.32
C GLN A 594 -17.71 23.55 26.63
N ARG A 595 -17.29 22.84 27.69
CA ARG A 595 -17.95 22.90 29.01
C ARG A 595 -17.61 24.20 29.75
N ILE A 596 -16.37 24.67 29.64
CA ILE A 596 -15.94 25.98 30.15
C ILE A 596 -16.76 27.09 29.46
N ASP A 597 -16.88 27.05 28.14
CA ASP A 597 -17.62 28.06 27.37
C ASP A 597 -19.12 28.04 27.70
N THR A 598 -19.73 26.85 27.78
CA THR A 598 -21.13 26.70 28.24
C THR A 598 -21.33 27.26 29.67
N THR A 599 -20.31 27.18 30.53
CA THR A 599 -20.32 27.74 31.89
C THR A 599 -20.11 29.27 31.90
N LEU A 600 -19.41 29.82 30.91
CA LEU A 600 -19.31 31.27 30.70
C LEU A 600 -20.62 31.86 30.18
N ASP A 601 -21.24 31.25 29.17
CA ASP A 601 -22.49 31.73 28.58
C ASP A 601 -23.65 31.73 29.59
N THR A 602 -23.72 30.71 30.45
CA THR A 602 -24.74 30.61 31.50
C THR A 602 -24.49 31.53 32.70
N LYS A 603 -23.28 32.09 32.87
CA LYS A 603 -22.91 32.94 34.00
C LYS A 603 -23.87 34.11 34.20
N ALA A 604 -24.16 34.86 33.14
CA ALA A 604 -24.93 36.10 33.24
C ALA A 604 -26.37 35.83 33.75
N GLY A 605 -26.99 34.74 33.29
CA GLY A 605 -28.31 34.31 33.77
C GLY A 605 -28.30 33.88 35.24
N ILE A 606 -27.27 33.14 35.66
CA ILE A 606 -27.12 32.68 37.05
C ILE A 606 -26.88 33.87 37.99
N GLU A 607 -26.00 34.81 37.63
CA GLU A 607 -25.74 36.01 38.43
C GLU A 607 -26.97 36.94 38.48
N GLN A 608 -27.74 37.06 37.39
CA GLN A 608 -28.99 37.83 37.36
C GLN A 608 -30.09 37.20 38.26
N GLN A 609 -30.24 35.87 38.24
CA GLN A 609 -31.23 35.17 39.07
C GLN A 609 -30.88 35.26 40.57
N ALA A 610 -29.62 34.96 40.94
CA ALA A 610 -29.13 35.05 42.31
C ALA A 610 -29.15 36.48 42.89
N ALA A 611 -29.19 37.50 42.03
CA ALA A 611 -29.39 38.90 42.43
C ALA A 611 -30.88 39.25 42.67
N ALA A 612 -31.81 38.52 42.05
CA ALA A 612 -33.25 38.77 42.15
C ALA A 612 -33.91 38.04 43.33
N ASP A 613 -33.48 36.81 43.66
CA ASP A 613 -33.99 36.02 44.79
C ASP A 613 -33.09 36.08 46.04
N GLY A 614 -31.82 36.46 45.88
CA GLY A 614 -30.81 36.52 46.94
C GLY A 614 -30.18 35.18 47.30
N LEU A 615 -30.56 34.08 46.65
CA LEU A 615 -30.12 32.71 46.92
C LEU A 615 -28.95 32.29 46.00
N PHE A 616 -28.44 31.07 46.19
CA PHE A 616 -27.50 30.36 45.29
C PHE A 616 -26.35 31.20 44.67
N ARG A 617 -25.73 32.10 45.44
CA ARG A 617 -24.66 32.99 44.98
C ARG A 617 -23.37 32.25 44.58
N ALA A 618 -23.30 31.77 43.34
CA ALA A 618 -22.18 31.02 42.75
C ALA A 618 -20.89 31.84 42.50
N SER A 619 -20.69 32.97 43.19
CA SER A 619 -19.59 33.91 42.94
C SER A 619 -18.19 33.27 43.02
N GLY A 620 -17.98 32.32 43.93
CA GLY A 620 -16.72 31.58 44.05
C GLY A 620 -16.44 30.61 42.88
N LEU A 621 -17.49 30.16 42.17
CA LEU A 621 -17.32 29.34 40.96
C LEU A 621 -16.79 30.21 39.82
N PHE A 622 -17.41 31.37 39.57
CA PHE A 622 -17.02 32.25 38.47
C PHE A 622 -15.74 33.07 38.74
N THR A 623 -15.41 33.38 39.99
CA THR A 623 -14.19 34.15 40.33
C THR A 623 -12.97 33.29 40.64
N ARG A 624 -13.12 31.99 40.94
CA ARG A 624 -12.01 31.11 41.33
C ARG A 624 -11.94 29.80 40.56
N LEU A 625 -13.04 29.03 40.50
CA LEU A 625 -13.01 27.70 39.87
C LEU A 625 -12.92 27.76 38.35
N LEU A 626 -13.67 28.66 37.70
CA LEU A 626 -13.69 28.77 36.24
C LEU A 626 -12.36 29.31 35.66
N PRO A 627 -11.71 30.36 36.23
CA PRO A 627 -10.37 30.75 35.82
C PRO A 627 -9.31 29.67 36.09
N ALA A 628 -9.44 28.92 37.19
CA ALA A 628 -8.53 27.80 37.48
C ALA A 628 -8.70 26.64 36.48
N ALA A 629 -9.94 26.35 36.05
CA ALA A 629 -10.22 25.36 35.01
C ALA A 629 -9.67 25.79 33.63
N GLN A 630 -9.75 27.09 33.30
CA GLN A 630 -9.12 27.65 32.09
C GLN A 630 -7.59 27.54 32.14
N ALA A 631 -6.97 27.86 33.29
CA ALA A 631 -5.52 27.72 33.46
C ALA A 631 -5.08 26.25 33.34
N ALA A 632 -5.77 25.32 34.02
CA ALA A 632 -5.49 23.89 33.95
C ALA A 632 -5.70 23.31 32.53
N LEU A 633 -6.69 23.82 31.77
CA LEU A 633 -6.87 23.43 30.37
C LEU A 633 -5.73 23.95 29.48
N ALA A 634 -5.28 25.19 29.68
CA ALA A 634 -4.14 25.75 28.93
C ALA A 634 -2.82 25.01 29.25
N GLU A 635 -2.61 24.60 30.49
CA GLU A 635 -1.50 23.75 30.92
C GLU A 635 -1.59 22.35 30.32
N ALA A 636 -2.76 21.70 30.39
CA ALA A 636 -3.00 20.39 29.77
C ALA A 636 -2.82 20.41 28.26
N LEU A 637 -3.17 21.50 27.57
CA LEU A 637 -2.89 21.69 26.13
C LEU A 637 -1.39 21.73 25.82
N GLN A 638 -0.57 22.41 26.63
CA GLN A 638 0.89 22.43 26.44
C GLN A 638 1.51 21.05 26.67
N ILE A 639 1.03 20.32 27.69
CA ILE A 639 1.52 18.98 28.01
C ILE A 639 1.10 17.98 26.91
N ALA A 640 -0.17 17.99 26.50
CA ALA A 640 -0.71 17.05 25.51
C ALA A 640 -0.02 17.10 24.13
N LEU A 641 0.58 18.23 23.77
CA LEU A 641 1.37 18.39 22.54
C LEU A 641 2.66 17.56 22.53
N LYS A 642 3.20 17.19 23.71
CA LYS A 642 4.44 16.39 23.83
C LYS A 642 4.29 15.09 24.62
N ASP A 643 3.33 14.99 25.53
CA ASP A 643 2.99 13.75 26.23
C ASP A 643 1.47 13.47 26.21
N PRO A 644 0.89 13.14 25.04
CA PRO A 644 -0.53 12.77 24.91
C PRO A 644 -0.90 11.55 25.78
N VAL A 645 0.00 10.58 25.95
CA VAL A 645 -0.23 9.37 26.76
C VAL A 645 -0.26 9.70 28.26
N GLY A 646 0.71 10.46 28.77
CA GLY A 646 0.76 10.89 30.18
C GLY A 646 -0.35 11.86 30.56
N SER A 647 -0.72 12.77 29.64
CA SER A 647 -1.87 13.67 29.77
C SER A 647 -3.18 12.89 29.98
N LEU A 648 -3.50 11.94 29.11
CA LEU A 648 -4.71 11.09 29.25
C LEU A 648 -4.66 10.15 30.46
N ARG A 649 -3.47 9.83 30.99
CA ARG A 649 -3.30 9.00 32.20
C ARG A 649 -3.33 9.80 33.51
N GLY A 650 -3.50 11.13 33.45
CA GLY A 650 -3.53 11.99 34.64
C GLY A 650 -2.19 12.04 35.37
N ARG A 651 -1.08 12.03 34.62
CA ARG A 651 0.30 12.07 35.12
C ARG A 651 1.14 13.23 34.56
N GLY A 652 0.57 14.01 33.65
CA GLY A 652 1.10 15.30 33.21
C GLY A 652 0.89 16.37 34.28
#